data_AF-A0A1F4HTU1-F1
#
_entry.id   AF-A0A1F4HTU1-F1
#
_cell.length_a   1.000
_cell.length_b   1.000
_cell.length_c   1.000
_cell.angle_alpha   90.00
_cell.angle_beta   90.00
_cell.angle_gamma   90.00
#
_symmetry.space_group_name_H-M   'P 1'
#
loop_
_entity.id
_entity.type
_entity.pdbx_description
1 polymer ?
#
loop_
_entity_poly.entity_id
_entity_poly.type
_entity_poly.pdbx_seq_one_letter_code
_entity_poly.pdbx_strand_id
1 'polypeptide(L)'
;MALACAAAGAWLAAHHPLSAPLAVGLFGLTALAIGRWPLAWPVLLLALLPWLALAPWTGWITVEEFDLLVLAVAAGGYGHWALRRWPRERDIDIGVPLALLLLALWTTSVLIGLQRGIADAGGPAFDWYQAYRGPMNSWRLAKATLAVWLLLPLWLRLEATPGARAVDRLTLGLALCHGAAALACVYERAAYTGLLNFSDDYRTTGPFWEMHVGGAGLDACLAMTFPFAWRLWSTTRSRWASVLTLGLLLLGAYAVLTTFSRILLVALPLSAITMLWVQQRGAGLPSAAAPTARRQRITVGVLCVAVGAVGAWLFVGAGYRGLLALLGSAALLLMLVPKAAALGWREWLAALVLALALGPAWMIGAMLVPKGPYLAFGVMLAATAAVLLLLPRLHGRTALAAAGYWITVACIGLVAWHWGDGRGLHTAWPAMVAMALALPLLATLWPDPWPDDMRWQGGAWALLGVAAMVTALFGGGAYMSGRVSASDNDRQDRLRHWQSALAMIDGESARWLGTGLGRFLDHYAVTAAPGQRPGDLRLADADGVPVMRLATGTHVQGWGEMLRLSQRIARPQGPLTVRVTVRGAGGTAVHAEVCVKHLLYDDGCRNAAARLAADTRPGTGTPAQAATAASPAPADWQTLTLEMRGGALPQDAWYLPRTTVLSLSSDNARQGLDLREVSVVDGQGTELIHNGRFEQGGARWFFSSDKHHLPWHAKSLLVHLLFEQGWLGLAALAAMTLAALGVCIGRARRLPLAPALAAALVGGWTVGLIDSLLDMPRIALLLLLLTAIGIAQRPARPA
;
A
#
# COMPACT_ATOMS: atom_id res chain seq x y z
N MET A 1 32.51 -12.38 0.31
CA MET A 1 31.11 -11.89 0.28
C MET A 1 30.18 -12.87 -0.42
N ALA A 2 30.36 -13.16 -1.72
CA ALA A 2 29.47 -14.07 -2.48
C ALA A 2 29.19 -15.41 -1.75
N LEU A 3 30.25 -16.10 -1.30
CA LEU A 3 30.12 -17.36 -0.55
C LEU A 3 29.39 -17.20 0.79
N ALA A 4 29.59 -16.09 1.51
CA ALA A 4 28.93 -15.84 2.77
C ALA A 4 27.42 -15.62 2.57
N CYS A 5 27.03 -14.82 1.57
CA CYS A 5 25.62 -14.64 1.21
C CYS A 5 24.98 -15.95 0.71
N ALA A 6 25.72 -16.75 -0.07
CA ALA A 6 25.26 -18.05 -0.54
C ALA A 6 25.02 -19.02 0.62
N ALA A 7 25.97 -19.11 1.57
CA ALA A 7 25.85 -19.96 2.74
C ALA A 7 24.70 -19.52 3.66
N ALA A 8 24.63 -18.22 3.98
CA ALA A 8 23.56 -17.69 4.83
C ALA A 8 22.18 -17.86 4.18
N GLY A 9 22.05 -17.55 2.88
CA GLY A 9 20.77 -17.68 2.17
C GLY A 9 20.34 -19.14 1.98
N ALA A 10 21.26 -20.05 1.68
CA ALA A 10 20.96 -21.49 1.61
C ALA A 10 20.56 -22.05 2.98
N TRP A 11 21.24 -21.62 4.05
CA TRP A 11 20.91 -22.03 5.42
C TRP A 11 19.51 -21.55 5.84
N LEU A 12 19.17 -20.28 5.58
CA LEU A 12 17.81 -19.77 5.83
C LEU A 12 16.77 -20.52 4.99
N ALA A 13 17.03 -20.72 3.69
CA ALA A 13 16.12 -21.41 2.79
C ALA A 13 15.88 -22.87 3.21
N ALA A 14 16.89 -23.54 3.78
CA ALA A 14 16.77 -24.91 4.29
C ALA A 14 15.84 -25.03 5.52
N HIS A 15 15.50 -23.92 6.18
CA HIS A 15 14.57 -23.89 7.32
C HIS A 15 13.19 -23.34 6.95
N HIS A 16 12.89 -23.16 5.66
CA HIS A 16 11.65 -22.54 5.22
C HIS A 16 10.40 -23.36 5.60
N PRO A 17 9.38 -22.79 6.31
CA PRO A 17 8.29 -23.55 6.94
C PRO A 17 7.33 -24.24 5.98
N LEU A 18 7.28 -23.81 4.71
CA LEU A 18 6.41 -24.44 3.71
C LEU A 18 7.07 -25.60 2.98
N SER A 19 8.35 -25.45 2.63
CA SER A 19 9.12 -26.40 1.84
C SER A 19 10.57 -25.94 1.72
N ALA A 20 11.46 -26.58 2.48
CA ALA A 20 12.89 -26.33 2.40
C ALA A 20 13.49 -26.63 1.00
N PRO A 21 13.19 -27.75 0.32
CA PRO A 21 13.76 -28.03 -1.00
C PRO A 21 13.37 -26.99 -2.06
N LEU A 22 12.11 -26.54 -2.05
CA LEU A 22 11.63 -25.52 -2.98
C LEU A 22 12.33 -24.18 -2.72
N ALA A 23 12.43 -23.76 -1.46
CA ALA A 23 13.09 -22.51 -1.09
C ALA A 23 14.57 -22.52 -1.48
N VAL A 24 15.31 -23.60 -1.22
CA VAL A 24 16.73 -23.74 -1.61
C VAL A 24 16.88 -23.74 -3.13
N GLY A 25 16.02 -24.47 -3.85
CA GLY A 25 16.02 -24.49 -5.32
C GLY A 25 15.78 -23.10 -5.92
N LEU A 26 14.75 -22.39 -5.47
CA LEU A 26 14.45 -21.03 -5.92
C LEU A 26 15.55 -20.03 -5.57
N PHE A 27 16.12 -20.13 -4.37
CA PHE A 27 17.28 -19.32 -3.96
C PHE A 27 18.46 -19.53 -4.91
N GLY A 28 18.85 -20.79 -5.16
CA GLY A 28 19.96 -21.14 -6.03
C GLY A 28 19.74 -20.68 -7.47
N LEU A 29 18.56 -20.95 -8.04
CA LEU A 29 18.19 -20.50 -9.39
C LEU A 29 18.23 -18.98 -9.52
N THR A 30 17.75 -18.26 -8.50
CA THR A 30 17.78 -16.80 -8.48
C THR A 30 19.21 -16.28 -8.42
N ALA A 31 20.05 -16.82 -7.53
CA ALA A 31 21.45 -16.44 -7.43
C ALA A 31 22.22 -16.70 -8.74
N LEU A 32 21.98 -17.83 -9.39
CA LEU A 32 22.56 -18.15 -10.70
C LEU A 32 22.07 -17.19 -11.80
N ALA A 33 20.77 -16.89 -11.84
CA ALA A 33 20.19 -15.96 -12.81
C ALA A 33 20.77 -14.55 -12.66
N ILE A 34 20.91 -14.04 -11.43
CA ILE A 34 21.54 -12.74 -11.15
C ILE A 34 23.04 -12.79 -11.49
N GLY A 35 23.72 -13.90 -11.19
CA GLY A 35 25.11 -14.12 -11.58
C GLY A 35 25.33 -14.05 -13.09
N ARG A 36 24.33 -14.52 -13.86
CA ARG A 36 24.35 -14.51 -15.33
C ARG A 36 23.89 -13.17 -15.94
N TRP A 37 22.94 -12.49 -15.30
CA TRP A 37 22.31 -11.25 -15.74
C TRP A 37 22.23 -10.22 -14.60
N PRO A 38 23.33 -9.54 -14.27
CA PRO A 38 23.37 -8.64 -13.11
C PRO A 38 22.39 -7.46 -13.24
N LEU A 39 22.01 -7.04 -14.46
CA LEU A 39 20.98 -6.01 -14.68
C LEU A 39 19.55 -6.46 -14.34
N ALA A 40 19.33 -7.74 -14.06
CA ALA A 40 18.02 -8.27 -13.68
C ALA A 40 17.67 -7.97 -12.22
N TRP A 41 18.67 -7.81 -11.33
CA TRP A 41 18.39 -7.71 -9.89
C TRP A 41 17.55 -6.49 -9.50
N PRO A 42 17.76 -5.27 -10.04
CA PRO A 42 16.94 -4.12 -9.65
C PRO A 42 15.47 -4.32 -10.04
N VAL A 43 15.23 -5.01 -11.15
CA VAL A 43 13.87 -5.33 -11.61
C VAL A 43 13.26 -6.39 -10.69
N LEU A 44 13.94 -7.52 -10.51
CA LEU A 44 13.42 -8.67 -9.77
C LEU A 44 13.17 -8.33 -8.30
N LEU A 45 14.16 -7.74 -7.62
CA LEU A 45 14.09 -7.41 -6.21
C LEU A 45 12.98 -6.41 -5.91
N LEU A 46 12.88 -5.33 -6.69
CA LEU A 46 11.92 -4.27 -6.43
C LEU A 46 10.51 -4.66 -6.87
N ALA A 47 10.35 -5.37 -8.00
CA ALA A 47 9.03 -5.83 -8.44
C ALA A 47 8.40 -6.84 -7.47
N LEU A 48 9.22 -7.70 -6.85
CA LEU A 48 8.76 -8.70 -5.88
C LEU A 48 8.66 -8.17 -4.45
N LEU A 49 9.13 -6.95 -4.16
CA LEU A 49 9.08 -6.36 -2.83
C LEU A 49 7.69 -6.42 -2.18
N PRO A 50 6.57 -6.10 -2.86
CA PRO A 50 5.25 -6.20 -2.24
C PRO A 50 4.82 -7.63 -1.93
N TRP A 51 5.17 -8.60 -2.78
CA TRP A 51 4.60 -9.95 -2.77
C TRP A 51 5.40 -10.98 -1.98
N LEU A 52 6.73 -10.81 -1.92
CA LEU A 52 7.61 -11.82 -1.34
C LEU A 52 7.75 -11.67 0.17
N ALA A 53 6.64 -11.75 0.89
CA ALA A 53 6.62 -11.82 2.35
C ALA A 53 5.39 -12.60 2.80
N LEU A 54 5.61 -13.86 3.10
CA LEU A 54 4.57 -14.87 3.31
C LEU A 54 4.30 -15.10 4.80
N ALA A 55 4.61 -14.13 5.68
CA ALA A 55 4.41 -14.26 7.12
C ALA A 55 3.02 -14.83 7.52
N PRO A 56 1.90 -14.45 6.88
CA PRO A 56 0.58 -15.05 7.18
C PRO A 56 0.44 -16.55 6.84
N TRP A 57 1.35 -17.11 6.04
CA TRP A 57 1.42 -18.54 5.68
C TRP A 57 2.56 -19.26 6.39
N THR A 58 3.68 -18.58 6.68
CA THR A 58 4.91 -19.20 7.19
C THR A 58 5.11 -19.01 8.69
N GLY A 59 4.54 -17.95 9.27
CA GLY A 59 4.82 -17.50 10.64
C GLY A 59 6.15 -16.76 10.78
N TRP A 60 6.89 -16.59 9.70
CA TRP A 60 8.16 -15.87 9.66
C TRP A 60 7.93 -14.36 9.73
N ILE A 61 8.23 -13.78 10.89
CA ILE A 61 8.09 -12.34 11.17
C ILE A 61 9.45 -11.63 11.16
N THR A 62 10.47 -12.24 11.80
CA THR A 62 11.82 -11.64 11.88
C THR A 62 12.60 -11.84 10.59
N VAL A 63 12.66 -13.10 10.14
CA VAL A 63 13.16 -13.47 8.80
C VAL A 63 11.97 -13.43 7.85
N GLU A 64 12.19 -13.09 6.59
CA GLU A 64 11.18 -13.07 5.54
C GLU A 64 11.72 -13.69 4.25
N GLU A 65 10.85 -14.13 3.35
CA GLU A 65 11.23 -14.65 2.04
C GLU A 65 11.92 -13.57 1.18
N PHE A 66 11.62 -12.30 1.45
CA PHE A 66 12.33 -11.18 0.84
C PHE A 66 13.82 -11.15 1.23
N ASP A 67 14.17 -11.57 2.45
CA ASP A 67 15.57 -11.65 2.89
C ASP A 67 16.35 -12.71 2.06
N LEU A 68 15.70 -13.82 1.72
CA LEU A 68 16.26 -14.83 0.82
C LEU A 68 16.55 -14.24 -0.57
N LEU A 69 15.66 -13.39 -1.09
CA LEU A 69 15.86 -12.72 -2.37
C LEU A 69 17.02 -11.71 -2.30
N VAL A 70 17.13 -10.92 -1.23
CA VAL A 70 18.26 -10.01 -1.02
C VAL A 70 19.58 -10.80 -1.01
N LEU A 71 19.63 -11.91 -0.27
CA LEU A 71 20.82 -12.76 -0.19
C LEU A 71 21.13 -13.46 -1.52
N ALA A 72 20.13 -13.88 -2.29
CA ALA A 72 20.32 -14.46 -3.62
C ALA A 72 20.89 -13.43 -4.60
N VAL A 73 20.35 -12.20 -4.58
CA VAL A 73 20.87 -11.07 -5.35
C VAL A 73 22.32 -10.76 -4.97
N ALA A 74 22.63 -10.74 -3.68
CA ALA A 74 23.99 -10.52 -3.20
C ALA A 74 24.93 -11.65 -3.64
N ALA A 75 24.57 -12.91 -3.40
CA ALA A 75 25.36 -14.08 -3.78
C ALA A 75 25.66 -14.10 -5.28
N GLY A 76 24.63 -13.94 -6.12
CA GLY A 76 24.76 -13.89 -7.58
C GLY A 76 25.54 -12.68 -8.06
N GLY A 77 25.22 -11.48 -7.57
CA GLY A 77 25.85 -10.23 -8.00
C GLY A 77 27.33 -10.14 -7.63
N TYR A 78 27.70 -10.53 -6.40
CA TYR A 78 29.11 -10.60 -6.00
C TYR A 78 29.84 -11.76 -6.68
N GLY A 79 29.15 -12.88 -6.95
CA GLY A 79 29.71 -13.99 -7.73
C GLY A 79 30.04 -13.56 -9.17
N HIS A 80 29.13 -12.85 -9.84
CA HIS A 80 29.36 -12.26 -11.15
C HIS A 80 30.60 -11.36 -11.17
N TRP A 81 30.72 -10.51 -10.15
CA TRP A 81 31.83 -9.59 -10.04
C TRP A 81 33.15 -10.35 -9.80
N ALA A 82 33.20 -11.30 -8.87
CA ALA A 82 34.41 -12.07 -8.58
C ALA A 82 34.97 -12.83 -9.81
N LEU A 83 34.10 -13.29 -10.70
CA LEU A 83 34.48 -14.06 -11.89
C LEU A 83 34.97 -13.22 -13.07
N ARG A 84 34.89 -11.89 -13.01
CA ARG A 84 35.30 -11.00 -14.12
C ARG A 84 36.53 -10.17 -13.77
N ARG A 85 37.55 -10.23 -14.64
CA ARG A 85 38.68 -9.29 -14.62
C ARG A 85 38.19 -7.92 -15.10
N TRP A 86 38.14 -6.94 -14.20
CA TRP A 86 37.72 -5.59 -14.53
C TRP A 86 38.93 -4.66 -14.66
N PRO A 87 38.91 -3.69 -15.60
CA PRO A 87 39.94 -2.64 -15.66
C PRO A 87 40.11 -1.94 -14.31
N ARG A 88 41.37 -1.64 -13.97
CA ARG A 88 41.80 -0.98 -12.73
C ARG A 88 41.08 0.36 -12.52
N GLU A 89 40.88 0.65 -11.25
CA GLU A 89 40.10 1.72 -10.64
C GLU A 89 40.10 3.05 -11.41
N ARG A 90 38.91 3.56 -11.70
CA ARG A 90 38.71 5.00 -11.83
C ARG A 90 38.52 5.55 -10.41
N ASP A 91 39.32 6.54 -10.04
CA ASP A 91 39.25 7.23 -8.75
C ASP A 91 37.79 7.52 -8.37
N ILE A 92 37.40 6.99 -7.21
CA ILE A 92 36.07 7.13 -6.66
C ILE A 92 35.99 8.52 -6.01
N ASP A 93 35.57 9.48 -6.83
CA ASP A 93 35.51 10.89 -6.45
C ASP A 93 34.38 11.19 -5.44
N ILE A 94 34.71 12.04 -4.46
CA ILE A 94 34.03 12.73 -3.32
C ILE A 94 32.52 12.47 -3.01
N GLY A 95 31.66 12.04 -3.93
CA GLY A 95 30.23 11.73 -3.67
C GLY A 95 29.94 10.36 -3.02
N VAL A 96 30.77 9.35 -3.30
CA VAL A 96 30.66 8.04 -2.63
C VAL A 96 31.23 8.05 -1.21
N PRO A 97 32.37 8.72 -0.92
CA PRO A 97 32.83 8.89 0.45
C PRO A 97 31.77 9.50 1.38
N LEU A 98 31.03 10.52 0.92
CA LEU A 98 29.95 11.11 1.72
C LEU A 98 28.77 10.14 1.91
N ALA A 99 28.33 9.44 0.86
CA ALA A 99 27.26 8.45 0.97
C ALA A 99 27.63 7.31 1.93
N LEU A 100 28.87 6.81 1.85
CA LEU A 100 29.39 5.77 2.74
C LEU A 100 29.56 6.29 4.17
N LEU A 101 30.02 7.52 4.36
CA LEU A 101 30.15 8.15 5.68
C LEU A 101 28.79 8.31 6.36
N LEU A 102 27.80 8.87 5.66
CA LEU A 102 26.47 9.06 6.21
C LEU A 102 25.76 7.72 6.44
N LEU A 103 25.93 6.75 5.54
CA LEU A 103 25.45 5.39 5.74
C LEU A 103 26.15 4.71 6.93
N ALA A 104 27.45 4.93 7.14
CA ALA A 104 28.18 4.43 8.29
C ALA A 104 27.68 5.06 9.60
N LEU A 105 27.43 6.37 9.63
CA LEU A 105 26.82 7.05 10.78
C LEU A 105 25.43 6.50 11.11
N TRP A 106 24.59 6.30 10.08
CA TRP A 106 23.30 5.62 10.23
C TRP A 106 23.47 4.20 10.76
N THR A 107 24.43 3.44 10.21
CA THR A 107 24.70 2.07 10.64
C THR A 107 25.16 2.02 12.09
N THR A 108 26.01 2.95 12.52
CA THR A 108 26.42 3.06 13.93
C THR A 108 25.22 3.28 14.83
N SER A 109 24.30 4.18 14.45
CA SER A 109 23.05 4.36 15.20
C SER A 109 22.21 3.08 15.28
N VAL A 110 22.07 2.36 14.16
CA VAL A 110 21.33 1.08 14.11
C VAL A 110 22.01 0.02 14.97
N LEU A 111 23.34 -0.10 14.95
CA LEU A 111 24.08 -1.07 15.76
C LEU A 111 23.96 -0.76 17.25
N ILE A 112 24.03 0.52 17.64
CA ILE A 112 23.79 0.95 19.03
C ILE A 112 22.35 0.62 19.44
N GLY A 113 21.36 0.98 18.62
CA GLY A 113 19.95 0.68 18.88
C GLY A 113 19.67 -0.83 18.94
N LEU A 114 20.33 -1.63 18.08
CA LEU A 114 20.26 -3.09 18.08
C LEU A 114 20.80 -3.66 19.39
N GLN A 115 21.99 -3.25 19.80
CA GLN A 115 22.61 -3.69 21.05
C GLN A 115 21.72 -3.34 22.25
N ARG A 116 21.21 -2.10 22.31
CA ARG A 116 20.32 -1.64 23.39
C ARG A 116 19.00 -2.39 23.38
N GLY A 117 18.41 -2.64 22.20
CA GLY A 117 17.19 -3.41 22.07
C GLY A 117 17.34 -4.86 22.55
N ILE A 118 18.44 -5.52 22.18
CA ILE A 118 18.74 -6.88 22.66
C ILE A 118 18.95 -6.88 24.17
N ALA A 119 19.67 -5.89 24.73
CA ALA A 119 19.89 -5.79 26.16
C ALA A 119 18.58 -5.55 26.94
N ASP A 120 17.72 -4.65 26.45
CA ASP A 120 16.39 -4.37 27.03
C ASP A 120 15.45 -5.58 26.95
N ALA A 121 15.58 -6.41 25.91
CA ALA A 121 14.82 -7.66 25.76
C ALA A 121 15.31 -8.82 26.65
N GLY A 122 16.30 -8.60 27.52
CA GLY A 122 16.84 -9.63 28.42
C GLY A 122 18.07 -10.37 27.88
N GLY A 123 18.69 -9.89 26.79
CA GLY A 123 19.91 -10.45 26.21
C GLY A 123 19.69 -11.18 24.87
N PRO A 124 20.78 -11.67 24.25
CA PRO A 124 20.70 -12.33 22.96
C PRO A 124 20.02 -13.71 23.10
N ALA A 125 18.90 -13.89 22.40
CA ALA A 125 18.23 -15.18 22.26
C ALA A 125 17.71 -15.32 20.83
N PHE A 126 18.06 -16.43 20.17
CA PHE A 126 17.58 -16.72 18.83
C PHE A 126 16.37 -17.66 18.91
N ASP A 127 15.29 -17.28 18.21
CA ASP A 127 14.19 -18.18 17.88
C ASP A 127 13.55 -17.73 16.56
N TRP A 128 13.04 -18.69 15.78
CA TRP A 128 12.54 -18.45 14.43
C TRP A 128 11.20 -17.71 14.40
N TYR A 129 10.43 -17.76 15.50
CA TYR A 129 9.04 -17.34 15.56
C TYR A 129 8.74 -16.37 16.71
N GLN A 130 9.77 -15.68 17.22
CA GLN A 130 9.56 -14.63 18.22
C GLN A 130 8.66 -13.54 17.64
N ALA A 131 7.65 -13.18 18.42
CA ALA A 131 6.83 -11.99 18.18
C ALA A 131 7.61 -10.71 18.53
N TYR A 132 6.91 -9.59 18.69
CA TYR A 132 7.53 -8.26 18.78
C TYR A 132 8.27 -7.97 20.09
N ARG A 133 8.04 -8.75 21.14
CA ARG A 133 8.61 -8.51 22.48
C ARG A 133 9.99 -9.16 22.69
N GLY A 134 10.39 -10.07 21.80
CA GLY A 134 11.67 -10.77 21.89
C GLY A 134 12.84 -10.00 21.26
N PRO A 135 14.10 -10.37 21.58
CA PRO A 135 15.31 -9.74 21.02
C PRO A 135 15.43 -9.86 19.49
N MET A 136 14.77 -10.85 18.88
CA MET A 136 14.76 -10.99 17.41
C MET A 136 14.01 -9.85 16.71
N ASN A 137 13.11 -9.15 17.39
CA ASN A 137 12.46 -7.97 16.81
C ASN A 137 13.48 -6.84 16.54
N SER A 138 14.53 -6.70 17.36
CA SER A 138 15.61 -5.73 17.10
C SER A 138 16.40 -6.10 15.82
N TRP A 139 16.65 -7.40 15.60
CA TRP A 139 17.25 -7.89 14.34
C TRP A 139 16.35 -7.67 13.13
N ARG A 140 15.03 -7.87 13.29
CA ARG A 140 14.03 -7.60 12.25
C ARG A 140 14.16 -6.17 11.73
N LEU A 141 14.39 -5.19 12.61
CA LEU A 141 14.54 -3.79 12.20
C LEU A 141 15.93 -3.46 11.66
N ALA A 142 16.99 -4.06 12.22
CA ALA A 142 18.36 -3.81 11.77
C ALA A 142 18.66 -4.33 10.34
N LYS A 143 17.97 -5.40 9.90
CA LYS A 143 18.28 -6.09 8.63
C LYS A 143 18.14 -5.21 7.39
N ALA A 144 17.26 -4.21 7.39
CA ALA A 144 17.11 -3.28 6.27
C ALA A 144 18.41 -2.51 5.98
N THR A 145 19.12 -2.08 7.04
CA THR A 145 20.42 -1.40 6.92
C THR A 145 21.50 -2.35 6.38
N LEU A 146 21.51 -3.61 6.83
CA LEU A 146 22.43 -4.63 6.33
C LEU A 146 22.18 -4.92 4.84
N ALA A 147 20.92 -5.01 4.42
CA ALA A 147 20.54 -5.17 3.03
C ALA A 147 21.03 -4.00 2.15
N VAL A 148 21.00 -2.75 2.63
CA VAL A 148 21.58 -1.61 1.90
C VAL A 148 23.09 -1.80 1.67
N TRP A 149 23.84 -2.26 2.68
CA TRP A 149 25.27 -2.54 2.52
C TRP A 149 25.58 -3.63 1.50
N LEU A 150 24.67 -4.60 1.33
CA LEU A 150 24.79 -5.64 0.30
C LEU A 150 24.41 -5.12 -1.10
N LEU A 151 23.40 -4.26 -1.20
CA LEU A 151 22.83 -3.86 -2.49
C LEU A 151 23.49 -2.61 -3.09
N LEU A 152 23.91 -1.65 -2.27
CA LEU A 152 24.48 -0.39 -2.73
C LEU A 152 25.76 -0.58 -3.57
N PRO A 153 26.75 -1.42 -3.17
CA PRO A 153 27.92 -1.67 -4.01
C PRO A 153 27.58 -2.29 -5.36
N LEU A 154 26.58 -3.17 -5.41
CA LEU A 154 26.10 -3.77 -6.66
C LEU A 154 25.46 -2.71 -7.56
N TRP A 155 24.65 -1.80 -6.98
CA TRP A 155 24.09 -0.66 -7.72
C TRP A 155 25.18 0.26 -8.29
N LEU A 156 26.12 0.70 -7.46
CA LEU A 156 27.19 1.63 -7.86
C LEU A 156 28.01 1.09 -9.03
N ARG A 157 28.24 -0.23 -9.06
CA ARG A 157 28.94 -0.90 -10.16
C ARG A 157 28.10 -1.01 -11.43
N LEU A 158 26.81 -1.31 -11.30
CA LEU A 158 25.90 -1.33 -12.44
C LEU A 158 25.82 0.04 -13.11
N GLU A 159 25.68 1.10 -12.31
CA GLU A 159 25.60 2.48 -12.80
C GLU A 159 26.92 2.94 -13.45
N ALA A 160 28.07 2.51 -12.91
CA ALA A 160 29.38 2.84 -13.48
C ALA A 160 29.70 2.13 -14.80
N THR A 161 28.92 1.11 -15.19
CA THR A 161 29.17 0.33 -16.42
C THR A 161 28.66 1.11 -17.64
N PRO A 162 29.51 1.54 -18.58
CA PRO A 162 29.09 2.31 -19.75
C PRO A 162 28.06 1.57 -20.59
N GLY A 163 27.01 2.27 -21.05
CA GLY A 163 25.94 1.68 -21.86
C GLY A 163 24.95 0.78 -21.11
N ALA A 164 25.18 0.54 -19.80
CA ALA A 164 24.25 -0.23 -18.99
C ALA A 164 22.95 0.56 -18.77
N ARG A 165 21.80 -0.08 -19.05
CA ARG A 165 20.47 0.50 -18.81
C ARG A 165 20.06 0.46 -17.32
N ALA A 166 21.00 0.65 -16.40
CA ALA A 166 20.79 0.47 -14.96
C ALA A 166 19.67 1.37 -14.40
N VAL A 167 19.67 2.65 -14.79
CA VAL A 167 18.62 3.62 -14.44
C VAL A 167 17.24 3.18 -14.93
N ASP A 168 17.16 2.66 -16.15
CA ASP A 168 15.88 2.18 -16.71
C ASP A 168 15.42 0.89 -16.04
N ARG A 169 16.34 0.01 -15.67
CA ARG A 169 16.03 -1.23 -14.91
C ARG A 169 15.55 -0.92 -13.50
N LEU A 170 16.18 0.04 -12.80
CA LEU A 170 15.71 0.52 -11.50
C LEU A 170 14.31 1.14 -11.62
N THR A 171 14.10 2.00 -12.62
CA THR A 171 12.80 2.63 -12.88
C THR A 171 11.74 1.58 -13.17
N LEU A 172 12.06 0.59 -14.00
CA LEU A 172 11.15 -0.52 -14.31
C LEU A 172 10.83 -1.34 -13.05
N GLY A 173 11.82 -1.68 -12.23
CA GLY A 173 11.60 -2.41 -10.97
C GLY A 173 10.66 -1.68 -10.01
N LEU A 174 10.85 -0.38 -9.81
CA LEU A 174 9.99 0.44 -8.95
C LEU A 174 8.61 0.71 -9.55
N ALA A 175 8.51 0.87 -10.86
CA ALA A 175 7.21 0.98 -11.54
C ALA A 175 6.43 -0.35 -11.47
N LEU A 176 7.11 -1.49 -11.59
CA LEU A 176 6.51 -2.81 -11.39
C LEU A 176 6.14 -3.02 -9.92
N CYS A 177 6.93 -2.55 -8.96
CA CYS A 177 6.57 -2.53 -7.54
C CYS A 177 5.26 -1.76 -7.31
N HIS A 178 5.14 -0.57 -7.91
CA HIS A 178 3.93 0.25 -7.86
C HIS A 178 2.72 -0.49 -8.44
N GLY A 179 2.88 -1.04 -9.64
CA GLY A 179 1.85 -1.81 -10.32
C GLY A 179 1.44 -3.07 -9.57
N ALA A 180 2.40 -3.79 -9.00
CA ALA A 180 2.21 -4.98 -8.19
C ALA A 180 1.38 -4.68 -6.94
N ALA A 181 1.73 -3.61 -6.21
CA ALA A 181 0.95 -3.16 -5.05
C ALA A 181 -0.46 -2.73 -5.45
N ALA A 182 -0.59 -1.97 -6.54
CA ALA A 182 -1.88 -1.50 -7.04
C ALA A 182 -2.80 -2.64 -7.51
N LEU A 183 -2.28 -3.60 -8.26
CA LEU A 183 -3.02 -4.77 -8.72
C LEU A 183 -3.48 -5.64 -7.54
N ALA A 184 -2.63 -5.82 -6.52
CA ALA A 184 -3.04 -6.50 -5.29
C ALA A 184 -4.20 -5.79 -4.58
N CYS A 185 -4.20 -4.46 -4.56
CA CYS A 185 -5.31 -3.68 -3.99
C CYS A 185 -6.61 -3.85 -4.79
N VAL A 186 -6.53 -3.84 -6.12
CA VAL A 186 -7.68 -4.10 -7.00
C VAL A 186 -8.22 -5.52 -6.77
N TYR A 187 -7.33 -6.51 -6.69
CA TYR A 187 -7.67 -7.88 -6.40
C TYR A 187 -8.36 -8.03 -5.04
N GLU A 188 -7.75 -7.51 -3.97
CA GLU A 188 -8.29 -7.54 -2.62
C GLU A 188 -9.69 -6.94 -2.59
N ARG A 189 -9.88 -5.77 -3.20
CA ARG A 189 -11.20 -5.15 -3.21
C ARG A 189 -12.21 -5.91 -4.04
N ALA A 190 -11.84 -6.41 -5.22
CA ALA A 190 -12.72 -7.22 -6.02
C ALA A 190 -13.17 -8.49 -5.28
N ALA A 191 -12.27 -9.08 -4.49
CA ALA A 191 -12.54 -10.30 -3.75
C ALA A 191 -13.39 -10.07 -2.49
N TYR A 192 -13.12 -9.04 -1.69
CA TYR A 192 -13.67 -8.93 -0.32
C TYR A 192 -14.78 -7.88 -0.10
N THR A 193 -14.88 -6.82 -0.90
CA THR A 193 -15.85 -5.72 -0.62
C THR A 193 -16.54 -5.14 -1.87
N GLY A 194 -15.93 -5.29 -3.04
CA GLY A 194 -16.35 -4.70 -4.31
C GLY A 194 -15.52 -3.47 -4.71
N LEU A 195 -15.28 -3.35 -6.03
CA LEU A 195 -14.42 -2.29 -6.58
C LEU A 195 -14.96 -0.87 -6.37
N LEU A 196 -16.28 -0.72 -6.28
CA LEU A 196 -16.95 0.58 -6.20
C LEU A 196 -17.58 0.84 -4.82
N ASN A 197 -17.33 -0.03 -3.84
CA ASN A 197 -17.86 0.12 -2.49
C ASN A 197 -16.97 1.06 -1.65
N PHE A 198 -17.30 2.35 -1.64
CA PHE A 198 -16.58 3.34 -0.83
C PHE A 198 -17.31 3.68 0.49
N SER A 199 -18.35 2.94 0.83
CA SER A 199 -19.22 3.21 1.97
C SER A 199 -18.79 2.42 3.22
N ASP A 200 -18.32 1.19 3.05
CA ASP A 200 -17.90 0.33 4.16
C ASP A 200 -16.54 0.75 4.75
N ASP A 201 -16.34 0.46 6.04
CA ASP A 201 -15.07 0.62 6.76
C ASP A 201 -14.07 -0.51 6.39
N TYR A 202 -13.83 -0.69 5.09
CA TYR A 202 -12.84 -1.65 4.57
C TYR A 202 -11.64 -0.88 4.01
N ARG A 203 -10.53 -0.89 4.74
CA ARG A 203 -9.28 -0.26 4.31
C ARG A 203 -8.35 -1.28 3.68
N THR A 204 -8.01 -1.06 2.42
CA THR A 204 -7.15 -1.96 1.65
C THR A 204 -5.74 -2.02 2.24
N THR A 205 -5.20 -3.22 2.44
CA THR A 205 -3.84 -3.42 2.97
C THR A 205 -2.84 -3.86 1.90
N GLY A 206 -3.32 -4.38 0.76
CA GLY A 206 -2.49 -4.99 -0.26
C GLY A 206 -1.70 -6.18 0.31
N PRO A 207 -0.54 -6.52 -0.27
CA PRO A 207 0.28 -7.67 0.14
C PRO A 207 1.23 -7.34 1.32
N PHE A 208 0.94 -6.27 2.07
CA PHE A 208 1.77 -5.80 3.18
C PHE A 208 1.30 -6.41 4.50
N TRP A 209 1.80 -7.61 4.83
CA TRP A 209 1.47 -8.30 6.08
C TRP A 209 1.86 -7.48 7.32
N GLU A 210 2.84 -6.58 7.23
CA GLU A 210 3.25 -5.70 8.33
C GLU A 210 2.07 -4.83 8.82
N MET A 211 1.00 -4.72 8.03
CA MET A 211 -0.23 -4.05 8.40
C MET A 211 -1.16 -4.86 9.32
N HIS A 212 -0.80 -6.08 9.75
CA HIS A 212 -1.59 -6.95 10.63
C HIS A 212 -1.91 -6.37 12.02
N VAL A 213 -1.18 -5.35 12.43
CA VAL A 213 -1.40 -4.58 13.67
C VAL A 213 -1.66 -3.10 13.37
N GLY A 214 -2.13 -2.81 12.14
CA GLY A 214 -2.18 -1.48 11.56
C GLY A 214 -0.84 -1.05 10.95
N GLY A 215 -0.70 0.23 10.60
CA GLY A 215 0.50 0.74 9.95
C GLY A 215 0.22 1.37 8.59
N ALA A 216 1.28 1.72 7.84
CA ALA A 216 1.21 2.46 6.59
C ALA A 216 2.19 1.90 5.53
N GLY A 217 2.42 0.58 5.54
CA GLY A 217 3.36 -0.07 4.62
C GLY A 217 2.98 0.12 3.15
N LEU A 218 1.70 -0.12 2.82
CA LEU A 218 1.16 0.13 1.49
C LEU A 218 1.29 1.61 1.09
N ASP A 219 0.94 2.53 2.00
CA ASP A 219 0.98 3.97 1.76
C ASP A 219 2.40 4.43 1.39
N ALA A 220 3.38 4.06 2.21
CA ALA A 220 4.77 4.42 1.97
C ALA A 220 5.31 3.81 0.67
N CYS A 221 4.94 2.57 0.35
CA CYS A 221 5.30 1.93 -0.92
C CYS A 221 4.73 2.71 -2.12
N LEU A 222 3.44 3.03 -2.12
CA LEU A 222 2.79 3.77 -3.20
C LEU A 222 3.39 5.16 -3.37
N ALA A 223 3.64 5.88 -2.28
CA ALA A 223 4.22 7.22 -2.29
C ALA A 223 5.66 7.24 -2.83
N MET A 224 6.51 6.28 -2.44
CA MET A 224 7.91 6.23 -2.89
C MET A 224 8.06 5.68 -4.32
N THR A 225 7.15 4.83 -4.78
CA THR A 225 7.24 4.20 -6.11
C THR A 225 6.54 4.99 -7.22
N PHE A 226 5.56 5.82 -6.88
CA PHE A 226 4.80 6.66 -7.82
C PHE A 226 5.67 7.49 -8.78
N PRO A 227 6.74 8.19 -8.35
CA PRO A 227 7.58 8.98 -9.25
C PRO A 227 8.30 8.15 -10.32
N PHE A 228 8.58 6.88 -10.03
CA PHE A 228 9.23 5.97 -10.97
C PHE A 228 8.23 5.41 -11.99
N ALA A 229 6.99 5.13 -11.57
CA ALA A 229 5.90 4.82 -12.49
C ALA A 229 5.62 5.99 -13.44
N TRP A 230 5.60 7.22 -12.91
CA TRP A 230 5.51 8.44 -13.73
C TRP A 230 6.67 8.50 -14.71
N ARG A 231 7.92 8.38 -14.22
CA ARG A 231 9.11 8.45 -15.07
C ARG A 231 9.05 7.43 -16.21
N LEU A 232 8.63 6.19 -15.92
CA LEU A 232 8.49 5.15 -16.94
C LEU A 232 7.48 5.56 -18.02
N TRP A 233 6.34 6.11 -17.62
CA TRP A 233 5.33 6.64 -18.54
C TRP A 233 5.83 7.82 -19.37
N SER A 234 6.56 8.76 -18.77
CA SER A 234 7.04 9.95 -19.49
C SER A 234 8.19 9.66 -20.44
N THR A 235 8.98 8.62 -20.17
CA THR A 235 10.18 8.27 -20.95
C THR A 235 9.96 7.18 -22.01
N THR A 236 8.94 6.33 -21.85
CA THR A 236 8.68 5.24 -22.82
C THR A 236 8.30 5.78 -24.19
N ARG A 237 8.80 5.16 -25.28
CA ARG A 237 8.51 5.61 -26.66
C ARG A 237 7.35 4.91 -27.34
N SER A 238 7.05 3.68 -26.93
CA SER A 238 5.97 2.90 -27.53
C SER A 238 4.61 3.41 -27.07
N ARG A 239 3.67 3.55 -28.02
CA ARG A 239 2.28 3.93 -27.74
C ARG A 239 1.62 2.95 -26.77
N TRP A 240 1.81 1.65 -27.01
CA TRP A 240 1.32 0.59 -26.14
C TRP A 240 1.95 0.64 -24.75
N ALA A 241 3.27 0.82 -24.67
CA ALA A 241 3.93 0.93 -23.38
C ALA A 241 3.44 2.16 -22.61
N SER A 242 3.19 3.30 -23.28
CA SER A 242 2.63 4.50 -22.66
C SER A 242 1.23 4.25 -22.10
N VAL A 243 0.35 3.58 -22.86
CA VAL A 243 -0.99 3.18 -22.38
C VAL A 243 -0.89 2.26 -21.16
N LEU A 244 -0.04 1.23 -21.22
CA LEU A 244 0.15 0.30 -20.10
C LEU A 244 0.65 1.01 -18.84
N THR A 245 1.67 1.86 -18.96
CA THR A 245 2.23 2.59 -17.81
C THR A 245 1.27 3.66 -17.27
N LEU A 246 0.45 4.26 -18.14
CA LEU A 246 -0.63 5.16 -17.70
C LEU A 246 -1.71 4.37 -16.93
N GLY A 247 -2.06 3.18 -17.41
CA GLY A 247 -2.92 2.25 -16.70
C GLY A 247 -2.37 1.89 -15.31
N LEU A 248 -1.07 1.64 -15.19
CA LEU A 248 -0.43 1.41 -13.88
C LEU A 248 -0.58 2.61 -12.93
N LEU A 249 -0.42 3.84 -13.42
CA LEU A 249 -0.64 5.05 -12.62
C LEU A 249 -2.09 5.20 -12.18
N LEU A 250 -3.05 4.87 -13.04
CA LEU A 250 -4.48 4.91 -12.71
C LEU A 250 -4.86 3.84 -11.68
N LEU A 251 -4.33 2.62 -11.80
CA LEU A 251 -4.50 1.57 -10.80
C LEU A 251 -3.86 1.99 -9.47
N GLY A 252 -2.70 2.64 -9.51
CA GLY A 252 -2.05 3.22 -8.33
C GLY A 252 -2.90 4.31 -7.66
N ALA A 253 -3.50 5.19 -8.44
CA ALA A 253 -4.43 6.20 -7.93
C ALA A 253 -5.66 5.56 -7.29
N TYR A 254 -6.25 4.54 -7.90
CA TYR A 254 -7.32 3.76 -7.29
C TYR A 254 -6.88 3.13 -5.96
N ALA A 255 -5.71 2.48 -5.93
CA ALA A 255 -5.16 1.89 -4.70
C ALA A 255 -5.04 2.93 -3.59
N VAL A 256 -4.44 4.09 -3.88
CA VAL A 256 -4.31 5.22 -2.95
C VAL A 256 -5.65 5.68 -2.38
N LEU A 257 -6.69 5.80 -3.21
CA LEU A 257 -8.01 6.22 -2.74
C LEU A 257 -8.65 5.18 -1.83
N THR A 258 -8.41 3.90 -2.10
CA THR A 258 -9.00 2.78 -1.36
C THR A 258 -8.27 2.39 -0.08
N THR A 259 -7.11 2.99 0.22
CA THR A 259 -6.51 2.90 1.56
C THR A 259 -7.24 3.79 2.57
N PHE A 260 -8.07 4.73 2.08
CA PHE A 260 -8.71 5.80 2.85
C PHE A 260 -7.71 6.58 3.71
N SER A 261 -6.50 6.75 3.19
CA SER A 261 -5.41 7.45 3.86
C SER A 261 -5.38 8.93 3.48
N ARG A 262 -5.69 9.80 4.45
CA ARG A 262 -5.64 11.26 4.25
C ARG A 262 -4.24 11.75 3.90
N ILE A 263 -3.19 11.12 4.42
CA ILE A 263 -1.81 11.56 4.14
C ILE A 263 -1.40 11.28 2.71
N LEU A 264 -1.90 10.21 2.09
CA LEU A 264 -1.61 9.93 0.68
C LEU A 264 -2.22 10.97 -0.27
N LEU A 265 -3.36 11.56 0.09
CA LEU A 265 -3.95 12.68 -0.66
C LEU A 265 -3.06 13.93 -0.64
N VAL A 266 -2.11 14.02 0.29
CA VAL A 266 -1.10 15.10 0.36
C VAL A 266 0.25 14.65 -0.20
N ALA A 267 0.70 13.43 0.11
CA ALA A 267 2.00 12.92 -0.27
C ALA A 267 2.18 12.80 -1.80
N LEU A 268 1.16 12.33 -2.52
CA LEU A 268 1.23 12.20 -3.98
C LEU A 268 1.34 13.57 -4.68
N PRO A 269 0.50 14.57 -4.37
CA PRO A 269 0.67 15.92 -4.91
C PRO A 269 2.03 16.55 -4.57
N LEU A 270 2.52 16.44 -3.33
CA LEU A 270 3.85 16.97 -2.97
C LEU A 270 4.98 16.28 -3.73
N SER A 271 4.87 14.96 -3.91
CA SER A 271 5.79 14.17 -4.73
C SER A 271 5.77 14.61 -6.20
N ALA A 272 4.57 14.76 -6.79
CA ALA A 272 4.38 15.26 -8.15
C ALA A 272 4.95 16.68 -8.35
N ILE A 273 4.69 17.59 -7.42
CA ILE A 273 5.21 18.98 -7.43
C ILE A 273 6.74 18.95 -7.39
N THR A 274 7.32 18.13 -6.52
CA THR A 274 8.77 17.98 -6.39
C THR A 274 9.37 17.45 -7.69
N MET A 275 8.78 16.40 -8.28
CA MET A 275 9.22 15.82 -9.54
C MET A 275 9.24 16.85 -10.66
N LEU A 276 8.14 17.58 -10.83
CA LEU A 276 8.01 18.62 -11.85
C LEU A 276 9.00 19.77 -11.62
N TRP A 277 9.16 20.22 -10.38
CA TRP A 277 10.05 21.32 -10.02
C TRP A 277 11.52 20.98 -10.30
N VAL A 278 11.99 19.78 -9.93
CA VAL A 278 13.36 19.35 -10.23
C VAL A 278 13.56 19.18 -11.74
N GLN A 279 12.60 18.58 -12.46
CA GLN A 279 12.66 18.45 -13.93
C GLN A 279 12.79 19.80 -14.63
N GLN A 280 12.00 20.79 -14.22
CA GLN A 280 12.05 22.15 -14.79
C GLN A 280 13.41 22.82 -14.55
N ARG A 281 13.96 22.70 -13.34
CA ARG A 281 15.31 23.23 -13.02
C ARG A 281 16.44 22.47 -13.74
N GLY A 282 16.24 21.20 -14.05
CA GLY A 282 17.18 20.37 -14.80
C GLY A 282 17.25 20.71 -16.29
N ALA A 283 16.12 21.05 -16.92
CA ALA A 283 16.00 21.24 -18.37
C ALA A 283 16.71 22.51 -18.92
N GLY A 284 17.11 23.47 -18.07
CA GLY A 284 17.69 24.75 -18.52
C GLY A 284 16.62 25.79 -18.92
N LEU A 285 17.04 27.03 -19.25
CA LEU A 285 16.12 28.11 -19.66
C LEU A 285 15.23 27.63 -20.83
N PRO A 286 13.93 27.97 -20.82
CA PRO A 286 12.98 27.47 -21.81
C PRO A 286 13.41 27.83 -23.25
N SER A 287 13.45 26.82 -24.13
CA SER A 287 13.56 27.01 -25.59
C SER A 287 12.37 27.82 -26.12
N ALA A 288 12.55 28.57 -27.20
CA ALA A 288 11.56 29.50 -27.79
C ALA A 288 10.17 28.89 -28.13
N ALA A 289 10.02 27.56 -28.12
CA ALA A 289 8.73 26.85 -28.21
C ALA A 289 7.88 26.87 -26.91
N ALA A 290 8.37 27.49 -25.83
CA ALA A 290 7.77 27.47 -24.49
C ALA A 290 6.42 28.22 -24.26
N PRO A 291 6.05 29.31 -24.97
CA PRO A 291 4.83 30.05 -24.66
C PRO A 291 3.55 29.26 -24.97
N THR A 292 3.50 28.59 -26.13
CA THR A 292 2.34 27.81 -26.60
C THR A 292 2.10 26.60 -25.69
N ALA A 293 3.16 25.85 -25.38
CA ALA A 293 3.09 24.70 -24.48
C ALA A 293 2.73 25.07 -23.03
N ARG A 294 3.07 26.29 -22.58
CA ARG A 294 2.68 26.81 -21.27
C ARG A 294 1.19 27.20 -21.26
N ARG A 295 0.72 27.91 -22.29
CA ARG A 295 -0.70 28.30 -22.43
C ARG A 295 -1.61 27.08 -22.49
N GLN A 296 -1.24 26.07 -23.28
CA GLN A 296 -1.94 24.79 -23.35
C GLN A 296 -2.00 24.09 -21.98
N ARG A 297 -0.88 24.00 -21.25
CA ARG A 297 -0.86 23.41 -19.89
C ARG A 297 -1.80 24.11 -18.92
N ILE A 298 -1.82 25.44 -18.91
CA ILE A 298 -2.74 26.22 -18.07
C ILE A 298 -4.19 25.92 -18.46
N THR A 299 -4.48 25.90 -19.76
CA THR A 299 -5.83 25.69 -20.28
C THR A 299 -6.37 24.30 -19.91
N VAL A 300 -5.58 23.25 -20.11
CA VAL A 300 -5.95 21.89 -19.67
C VAL A 300 -6.07 21.80 -18.16
N GLY A 301 -5.21 22.48 -17.39
CA GLY A 301 -5.34 22.55 -15.94
C GLY A 301 -6.68 23.18 -15.51
N VAL A 302 -7.05 24.32 -16.11
CA VAL A 302 -8.33 25.00 -15.85
C VAL A 302 -9.51 24.12 -16.23
N LEU A 303 -9.46 23.46 -17.40
CA LEU A 303 -10.51 22.55 -17.82
C LEU A 303 -10.65 21.36 -16.88
N CYS A 304 -9.55 20.76 -16.43
CA CYS A 304 -9.58 19.67 -15.46
C CYS A 304 -10.23 20.09 -14.14
N VAL A 305 -9.91 21.28 -13.65
CA VAL A 305 -10.55 21.84 -12.44
C VAL A 305 -12.03 22.10 -12.68
N ALA A 306 -12.40 22.69 -13.82
CA ALA A 306 -13.79 22.98 -14.16
C ALA A 306 -14.64 21.70 -14.30
N VAL A 307 -14.15 20.71 -15.06
CA VAL A 307 -14.81 19.41 -15.21
C VAL A 307 -14.88 18.67 -13.88
N GLY A 308 -13.84 18.76 -13.05
CA GLY A 308 -13.86 18.22 -11.68
C GLY A 308 -14.91 18.86 -10.79
N ALA A 309 -15.03 20.19 -10.80
CA ALA A 309 -16.02 20.94 -10.01
C ALA A 309 -17.45 20.64 -10.48
N VAL A 310 -17.70 20.67 -11.79
CA VAL A 310 -19.00 20.29 -12.38
C VAL A 310 -19.31 18.82 -12.10
N GLY A 311 -18.30 17.94 -12.15
CA GLY A 311 -18.41 16.53 -11.80
C GLY A 311 -18.81 16.32 -10.34
N ALA A 312 -18.21 17.06 -9.41
CA ALA A 312 -18.56 17.02 -7.99
C ALA A 312 -20.00 17.44 -7.74
N TRP A 313 -20.47 18.50 -8.41
CA TRP A 313 -21.85 18.93 -8.34
C TRP A 313 -22.82 17.87 -8.91
N LEU A 314 -22.52 17.36 -10.11
CA LEU A 314 -23.33 16.36 -10.81
C LEU A 314 -23.41 15.05 -10.03
N PHE A 315 -22.32 14.65 -9.36
CA PHE A 315 -22.23 13.39 -8.65
C PHE A 315 -23.31 13.25 -7.57
N VAL A 316 -23.70 14.34 -6.90
CA VAL A 316 -24.69 14.35 -5.82
C VAL A 316 -26.04 13.79 -6.26
N GLY A 317 -26.48 14.08 -7.49
CA GLY A 317 -27.76 13.59 -8.01
C GLY A 317 -27.65 12.45 -9.02
N ALA A 318 -26.54 12.36 -9.77
CA ALA A 318 -26.38 11.40 -10.88
C ALA A 318 -25.35 10.28 -10.61
N GLY A 319 -24.64 10.33 -9.48
CA GLY A 319 -23.61 9.37 -9.09
C GLY A 319 -22.50 9.19 -10.13
N TYR A 320 -21.84 8.02 -10.09
CA TYR A 320 -20.76 7.71 -11.03
C TYR A 320 -21.23 7.64 -12.50
N ARG A 321 -22.52 7.37 -12.74
CA ARG A 321 -23.08 7.25 -14.09
C ARG A 321 -23.12 8.60 -14.79
N GLY A 322 -23.60 9.64 -14.08
CA GLY A 322 -23.52 11.02 -14.57
C GLY A 322 -22.08 11.48 -14.75
N LEU A 323 -21.18 11.09 -13.84
CA LEU A 323 -19.75 11.42 -13.94
C LEU A 323 -19.09 10.79 -15.18
N LEU A 324 -19.39 9.53 -15.50
CA LEU A 324 -18.95 8.89 -16.74
C LEU A 324 -19.51 9.60 -17.98
N ALA A 325 -20.77 10.01 -17.94
CA ALA A 325 -21.39 10.76 -19.03
C ALA A 325 -20.71 12.14 -19.24
N LEU A 326 -20.37 12.82 -18.15
CA LEU A 326 -19.64 14.09 -18.17
C LEU A 326 -18.23 13.92 -18.72
N LEU A 327 -17.47 12.91 -18.27
CA LEU A 327 -16.13 12.63 -18.76
C LEU A 327 -16.11 12.28 -20.24
N GLY A 328 -17.04 11.43 -20.70
CA GLY A 328 -17.19 11.11 -22.12
C GLY A 328 -17.51 12.34 -22.96
N SER A 329 -18.41 13.20 -22.49
CA SER A 329 -18.76 14.45 -23.17
C SER A 329 -17.58 15.43 -23.21
N ALA A 330 -16.85 15.57 -22.11
CA ALA A 330 -15.61 16.36 -22.07
C ALA A 330 -14.58 15.82 -23.09
N ALA A 331 -14.57 14.51 -23.35
CA ALA A 331 -13.65 13.91 -24.33
C ALA A 331 -13.98 14.32 -25.75
N LEU A 332 -15.25 14.27 -26.11
CA LEU A 332 -15.69 14.80 -27.40
C LEU A 332 -15.44 16.30 -27.52
N LEU A 333 -15.73 17.08 -26.48
CA LEU A 333 -15.48 18.53 -26.46
C LEU A 333 -14.03 18.84 -26.86
N LEU A 334 -13.08 18.19 -26.19
CA LEU A 334 -11.65 18.41 -26.40
C LEU A 334 -11.18 18.00 -27.80
N MET A 335 -11.74 16.93 -28.36
CA MET A 335 -11.46 16.49 -29.73
C MET A 335 -12.08 17.41 -30.80
N LEU A 336 -13.18 18.09 -30.46
CA LEU A 336 -13.97 18.87 -31.38
C LEU A 336 -13.55 20.35 -31.44
N VAL A 337 -13.14 20.95 -30.31
CA VAL A 337 -12.81 22.39 -30.23
C VAL A 337 -11.83 22.87 -31.32
N PRO A 338 -10.68 22.20 -31.57
CA PRO A 338 -9.73 22.67 -32.60
C PRO A 338 -10.31 22.70 -34.01
N LYS A 339 -11.23 21.77 -34.29
CA LYS A 339 -11.89 21.67 -35.59
C LYS A 339 -13.08 22.62 -35.70
N ALA A 340 -13.73 22.92 -34.59
CA ALA A 340 -14.89 23.80 -34.51
C ALA A 340 -14.51 25.30 -34.66
N ALA A 341 -13.26 25.66 -34.36
CA ALA A 341 -12.75 27.02 -34.58
C ALA A 341 -12.80 27.48 -36.05
N ALA A 342 -12.81 26.54 -36.99
CA ALA A 342 -12.89 26.81 -38.43
C ALA A 342 -14.33 26.93 -38.95
N LEU A 343 -15.35 26.68 -38.11
CA LEU A 343 -16.75 26.68 -38.54
C LEU A 343 -17.27 28.09 -38.79
N GLY A 344 -17.93 28.27 -39.94
CA GLY A 344 -18.69 29.49 -40.23
C GLY A 344 -20.01 29.54 -39.45
N TRP A 345 -20.59 30.73 -39.29
CA TRP A 345 -21.87 30.90 -38.57
C TRP A 345 -23.02 30.08 -39.15
N ARG A 346 -23.04 29.86 -40.48
CA ARG A 346 -24.05 29.03 -41.16
C ARG A 346 -23.94 27.55 -40.77
N GLU A 347 -22.72 27.07 -40.60
CA GLU A 347 -22.45 25.68 -40.21
C GLU A 347 -22.77 25.46 -38.73
N TRP A 348 -22.49 26.45 -37.87
CA TRP A 348 -22.96 26.47 -36.49
C TRP A 348 -24.49 26.41 -36.39
N LEU A 349 -25.19 27.22 -37.20
CA LEU A 349 -26.65 27.22 -37.25
C LEU A 349 -27.19 25.86 -37.74
N ALA A 350 -26.60 25.30 -38.80
CA ALA A 350 -26.98 24.00 -39.32
C ALA A 350 -26.78 22.87 -38.28
N ALA A 351 -25.66 22.88 -37.55
CA ALA A 351 -25.40 21.93 -36.47
C ALA A 351 -26.44 22.03 -35.34
N LEU A 352 -26.81 23.26 -34.97
CA LEU A 352 -27.78 23.50 -33.90
C LEU A 352 -29.18 23.03 -34.30
N VAL A 353 -29.62 23.39 -35.51
CA VAL A 353 -30.91 22.95 -36.06
C VAL A 353 -30.96 21.43 -36.15
N LEU A 354 -29.89 20.79 -36.60
CA LEU A 354 -29.81 19.34 -36.68
C LEU A 354 -29.90 18.67 -35.30
N ALA A 355 -29.22 19.22 -34.29
CA ALA A 355 -29.30 18.72 -32.91
C ALA A 355 -30.69 18.86 -32.32
N LEU A 356 -31.37 19.99 -32.56
CA LEU A 356 -32.73 20.25 -32.07
C LEU A 356 -33.78 19.40 -32.79
N ALA A 357 -33.56 19.07 -34.08
CA ALA A 357 -34.46 18.22 -34.84
C ALA A 357 -34.34 16.73 -34.45
N LEU A 358 -33.11 16.23 -34.28
CA LEU A 358 -32.86 14.81 -34.04
C LEU A 358 -32.80 14.44 -32.55
N GLY A 359 -32.36 15.35 -31.69
CA GLY A 359 -32.17 15.13 -30.26
C GLY A 359 -33.43 14.65 -29.53
N PRO A 360 -34.59 15.31 -29.67
CA PRO A 360 -35.82 14.90 -29.01
C PRO A 360 -36.27 13.48 -29.41
N ALA A 361 -36.25 13.17 -30.71
CA ALA A 361 -36.59 11.83 -31.21
C ALA A 361 -35.64 10.76 -30.64
N TRP A 362 -34.34 11.07 -30.58
CA TRP A 362 -33.33 10.21 -29.95
C TRP A 362 -33.61 9.95 -28.47
N MET A 363 -33.94 11.00 -27.71
CA MET A 363 -34.25 10.91 -26.28
C MET A 363 -35.54 10.12 -26.03
N ILE A 364 -36.60 10.36 -26.81
CA ILE A 364 -37.85 9.61 -26.70
C ILE A 364 -37.60 8.12 -26.98
N GLY A 365 -36.88 7.79 -28.05
CA GLY A 365 -36.52 6.41 -28.38
C GLY A 365 -35.73 5.73 -27.26
N ALA A 366 -34.82 6.47 -26.60
CA ALA A 366 -34.06 5.96 -25.46
C ALA A 366 -34.96 5.57 -24.29
N MET A 367 -36.03 6.31 -24.02
CA MET A 367 -36.94 6.03 -22.90
C MET A 367 -37.81 4.78 -23.11
N LEU A 368 -37.91 4.29 -24.35
CA LEU A 368 -38.68 3.08 -24.69
C LEU A 368 -37.93 1.78 -24.40
N VAL A 369 -36.62 1.84 -24.13
CA VAL A 369 -35.78 0.66 -23.92
C VAL A 369 -35.32 0.61 -22.46
N PRO A 370 -35.37 -0.55 -21.78
CA PRO A 370 -34.77 -0.70 -20.45
C PRO A 370 -33.28 -0.33 -20.50
N LYS A 371 -32.84 0.59 -19.62
CA LYS A 371 -31.49 1.17 -19.64
C LYS A 371 -31.13 1.96 -20.93
N GLY A 372 -32.13 2.31 -21.74
CA GLY A 372 -31.96 3.03 -23.00
C GLY A 372 -31.26 4.38 -22.85
N PRO A 373 -31.55 5.22 -21.83
CA PRO A 373 -30.57 5.65 -20.86
C PRO A 373 -29.13 5.84 -21.33
N TYR A 374 -28.39 4.82 -20.94
CA TYR A 374 -26.96 4.67 -21.06
C TYR A 374 -26.57 4.23 -22.47
N LEU A 375 -27.44 3.46 -23.16
CA LEU A 375 -27.21 3.02 -24.53
C LEU A 375 -27.24 4.20 -25.49
N ALA A 376 -28.24 5.07 -25.39
CA ALA A 376 -28.41 6.26 -26.21
C ALA A 376 -27.23 7.23 -26.05
N PHE A 377 -26.77 7.43 -24.81
CA PHE A 377 -25.54 8.17 -24.54
C PHE A 377 -24.32 7.51 -25.21
N GLY A 378 -24.10 6.21 -24.96
CA GLY A 378 -22.92 5.49 -25.45
C GLY A 378 -22.85 5.42 -26.98
N VAL A 379 -23.98 5.17 -27.64
CA VAL A 379 -24.09 5.13 -29.11
C VAL A 379 -23.84 6.51 -29.70
N MET A 380 -24.45 7.57 -29.16
CA MET A 380 -24.22 8.93 -29.66
C MET A 380 -22.77 9.40 -29.45
N LEU A 381 -22.19 9.06 -28.29
CA LEU A 381 -20.78 9.32 -27.99
C LEU A 381 -19.87 8.64 -29.02
N ALA A 382 -20.08 7.35 -29.27
CA ALA A 382 -19.30 6.56 -30.21
C ALA A 382 -19.49 7.02 -31.67
N ALA A 383 -20.73 7.31 -32.08
CA ALA A 383 -21.04 7.82 -33.41
C ALA A 383 -20.36 9.17 -33.67
N THR A 384 -20.43 10.09 -32.70
CA THR A 384 -19.77 11.40 -32.80
C THR A 384 -18.25 11.26 -32.87
N ALA A 385 -17.65 10.40 -32.05
CA ALA A 385 -16.22 10.10 -32.11
C ALA A 385 -15.83 9.46 -33.47
N ALA A 386 -16.64 8.55 -34.00
CA ALA A 386 -16.40 7.89 -35.28
C ALA A 386 -16.42 8.88 -36.46
N VAL A 387 -17.37 9.83 -36.48
CA VAL A 387 -17.39 10.92 -37.48
C VAL A 387 -16.09 11.74 -37.43
N LEU A 388 -15.57 12.01 -36.23
CA LEU A 388 -14.36 12.81 -36.05
C LEU A 388 -13.06 12.07 -36.41
N LEU A 389 -13.00 10.76 -36.17
CA LEU A 389 -11.78 9.95 -36.28
C LEU A 389 -11.70 9.11 -37.56
N LEU A 390 -12.80 8.52 -37.99
CA LEU A 390 -12.83 7.50 -39.05
C LEU A 390 -13.32 8.03 -40.40
N LEU A 391 -14.01 9.17 -40.41
CA LEU A 391 -14.60 9.76 -41.62
C LEU A 391 -13.95 11.12 -41.99
N PRO A 392 -12.62 11.17 -42.25
CA PRO A 392 -11.94 12.44 -42.43
C PRO A 392 -12.33 13.19 -43.71
N ARG A 393 -12.88 12.49 -44.70
CA ARG A 393 -13.28 13.02 -46.01
C ARG A 393 -14.76 13.43 -46.09
N LEU A 394 -15.52 13.27 -45.01
CA LEU A 394 -16.94 13.62 -45.00
C LEU A 394 -17.10 15.16 -45.01
N HIS A 395 -17.83 15.68 -46.00
CA HIS A 395 -18.18 17.09 -46.09
C HIS A 395 -19.11 17.47 -44.91
N GLY A 396 -18.85 18.62 -44.27
CA GLY A 396 -19.64 19.07 -43.11
C GLY A 396 -19.44 18.25 -41.83
N ARG A 397 -18.43 17.36 -41.76
CA ARG A 397 -18.19 16.47 -40.60
C ARG A 397 -18.12 17.18 -39.25
N THR A 398 -17.56 18.39 -39.22
CA THR A 398 -17.37 19.18 -37.99
C THR A 398 -18.69 19.72 -37.48
N ALA A 399 -19.56 20.21 -38.38
CA ALA A 399 -20.92 20.61 -38.05
C ALA A 399 -21.77 19.41 -37.62
N LEU A 400 -21.65 18.26 -38.30
CA LEU A 400 -22.32 17.02 -37.91
C LEU A 400 -21.87 16.53 -36.53
N ALA A 401 -20.56 16.57 -36.24
CA ALA A 401 -20.02 16.21 -34.94
C ALA A 401 -20.42 17.20 -33.83
N ALA A 402 -20.56 18.49 -34.13
CA ALA A 402 -21.09 19.48 -33.19
C ALA A 402 -22.57 19.20 -32.85
N ALA A 403 -23.37 18.79 -33.84
CA ALA A 403 -24.74 18.34 -33.58
C ALA A 403 -24.78 17.09 -32.68
N GLY A 404 -24.00 16.06 -33.01
CA GLY A 404 -23.88 14.84 -32.21
C GLY A 404 -23.36 15.09 -30.78
N TYR A 405 -22.45 16.05 -30.62
CA TYR A 405 -21.97 16.50 -29.31
C TYR A 405 -23.09 17.08 -28.46
N TRP A 406 -23.90 18.00 -28.98
CA TRP A 406 -25.02 18.57 -28.20
C TRP A 406 -26.08 17.52 -27.85
N ILE A 407 -26.34 16.54 -28.74
CA ILE A 407 -27.21 15.41 -28.39
C ILE A 407 -26.57 14.55 -27.29
N THR A 408 -25.26 14.33 -27.32
CA THR A 408 -24.52 13.63 -26.25
C THR A 408 -24.63 14.37 -24.91
N VAL A 409 -24.49 15.70 -24.93
CA VAL A 409 -24.65 16.55 -23.73
C VAL A 409 -26.10 16.49 -23.21
N ALA A 410 -27.11 16.49 -24.09
CA ALA A 410 -28.50 16.30 -23.71
C ALA A 410 -28.75 14.94 -23.03
N CYS A 411 -28.06 13.90 -23.48
CA CYS A 411 -28.13 12.57 -22.87
C CYS A 411 -27.55 12.54 -21.43
N ILE A 412 -26.73 13.50 -20.99
CA ILE A 412 -26.31 13.60 -19.58
C ILE A 412 -27.54 13.78 -18.69
N GLY A 413 -28.49 14.63 -19.09
CA GLY A 413 -29.75 14.83 -18.36
C GLY A 413 -30.61 13.58 -18.32
N LEU A 414 -30.66 12.84 -19.44
CA LEU A 414 -31.38 11.57 -19.53
C LEU A 414 -30.79 10.50 -18.59
N VAL A 415 -29.46 10.39 -18.57
CA VAL A 415 -28.69 9.49 -17.69
C VAL A 415 -28.91 9.84 -16.22
N ALA A 416 -28.87 11.13 -15.90
CA ALA A 416 -29.05 11.63 -14.54
C ALA A 416 -30.49 11.42 -14.05
N TRP A 417 -31.48 11.72 -14.90
CA TRP A 417 -32.90 11.51 -14.59
C TRP A 417 -33.23 10.03 -14.40
N HIS A 418 -32.72 9.14 -15.25
CA HIS A 418 -32.98 7.70 -15.14
C HIS A 418 -32.41 7.08 -13.85
N TRP A 419 -31.37 7.68 -13.26
CA TRP A 419 -30.76 7.20 -12.02
C TRP A 419 -31.29 7.89 -10.76
N GLY A 420 -31.40 9.21 -10.79
CA GLY A 420 -31.69 10.05 -9.63
C GLY A 420 -33.02 10.79 -9.69
N ASP A 421 -33.91 10.40 -10.62
CA ASP A 421 -35.20 11.03 -10.89
C ASP A 421 -35.07 12.56 -11.05
N GLY A 422 -36.02 13.32 -10.50
CA GLY A 422 -36.00 14.79 -10.55
C GLY A 422 -34.74 15.40 -9.93
N ARG A 423 -34.20 14.82 -8.85
CA ARG A 423 -32.97 15.30 -8.20
C ARG A 423 -31.77 15.17 -9.14
N GLY A 424 -31.66 14.03 -9.83
CA GLY A 424 -30.63 13.80 -10.84
C GLY A 424 -30.68 14.88 -11.93
N LEU A 425 -31.86 15.14 -12.48
CA LEU A 425 -32.05 16.17 -13.52
C LEU A 425 -31.69 17.58 -13.02
N HIS A 426 -32.10 17.95 -11.80
CA HIS A 426 -31.76 19.25 -11.20
C HIS A 426 -30.24 19.45 -11.07
N THR A 427 -29.50 18.42 -10.66
CA THR A 427 -28.03 18.49 -10.60
C THR A 427 -27.37 18.47 -11.97
N ALA A 428 -28.03 17.89 -12.99
CA ALA A 428 -27.48 17.77 -14.33
C ALA A 428 -27.63 19.03 -15.19
N TRP A 429 -28.68 19.83 -14.98
CA TRP A 429 -28.92 21.03 -15.80
C TRP A 429 -27.71 21.99 -15.85
N PRO A 430 -27.07 22.39 -14.73
CA PRO A 430 -25.90 23.26 -14.78
C PRO A 430 -24.73 22.65 -15.56
N ALA A 431 -24.51 21.34 -15.42
CA ALA A 431 -23.47 20.62 -16.15
C ALA A 431 -23.73 20.59 -17.65
N MET A 432 -24.99 20.35 -18.05
CA MET A 432 -25.41 20.36 -19.45
C MET A 432 -25.24 21.72 -20.08
N VAL A 433 -25.70 22.79 -19.41
CA VAL A 433 -25.57 24.17 -19.89
C VAL A 433 -24.10 24.55 -20.02
N ALA A 434 -23.29 24.28 -18.99
CA ALA A 434 -21.85 24.56 -19.03
C ALA A 434 -21.16 23.83 -20.20
N MET A 435 -21.46 22.54 -20.40
CA MET A 435 -20.86 21.73 -21.44
C MET A 435 -21.35 22.12 -22.85
N ALA A 436 -22.62 22.48 -23.00
CA ALA A 436 -23.19 22.96 -24.27
C ALA A 436 -22.57 24.30 -24.71
N LEU A 437 -22.37 25.23 -23.76
CA LEU A 437 -21.74 26.54 -24.00
C LEU A 437 -20.22 26.46 -24.13
N ALA A 438 -19.58 25.47 -23.51
CA ALA A 438 -18.13 25.31 -23.55
C ALA A 438 -17.60 25.12 -24.99
N LEU A 439 -18.33 24.43 -25.85
CA LEU A 439 -17.91 24.19 -27.23
C LEU A 439 -17.72 25.50 -28.04
N PRO A 440 -18.74 26.35 -28.24
CA PRO A 440 -18.57 27.60 -28.98
C PRO A 440 -17.66 28.61 -28.25
N LEU A 441 -17.68 28.64 -26.91
CA LEU A 441 -16.83 29.53 -26.12
C LEU A 441 -15.34 29.18 -26.26
N LEU A 442 -14.98 27.90 -26.17
CA LEU A 442 -13.59 27.47 -26.31
C LEU A 442 -13.13 27.59 -27.77
N ALA A 443 -13.98 27.25 -28.75
CA ALA A 443 -13.66 27.41 -30.18
C ALA A 443 -13.36 28.87 -30.57
N THR A 444 -13.96 29.84 -29.89
CA THR A 444 -13.75 31.28 -30.15
C THR A 444 -12.60 31.86 -29.34
N LEU A 445 -12.53 31.56 -28.03
CA LEU A 445 -11.54 32.17 -27.14
C LEU A 445 -10.17 31.46 -27.23
N TRP A 446 -10.16 30.14 -27.40
CA TRP A 446 -8.97 29.29 -27.37
C TRP A 446 -9.02 28.20 -28.45
N PRO A 447 -8.68 28.51 -29.72
CA PRO A 447 -8.78 27.58 -30.84
C PRO A 447 -7.93 26.31 -30.69
N ASP A 448 -6.77 26.39 -30.04
CA ASP A 448 -5.85 25.24 -29.85
C ASP A 448 -5.60 24.93 -28.36
N PRO A 449 -6.64 24.57 -27.57
CA PRO A 449 -6.48 24.33 -26.15
C PRO A 449 -5.94 22.92 -25.86
N TRP A 450 -5.97 22.03 -26.85
CA TRP A 450 -5.71 20.60 -26.70
C TRP A 450 -4.36 20.19 -27.34
N PRO A 451 -3.56 19.34 -26.68
CA PRO A 451 -2.34 18.78 -27.26
C PRO A 451 -2.57 18.04 -28.58
N ASP A 452 -1.62 18.10 -29.50
CA ASP A 452 -1.46 17.06 -30.54
C ASP A 452 -0.75 15.81 -29.99
N ASP A 453 0.06 15.95 -28.93
CA ASP A 453 0.81 14.83 -28.36
C ASP A 453 -0.12 13.88 -27.59
N MET A 454 -0.23 12.64 -28.08
CA MET A 454 -1.11 11.61 -27.51
C MET A 454 -0.78 11.25 -26.05
N ARG A 455 0.48 11.43 -25.60
CA ARG A 455 0.81 11.23 -24.18
C ARG A 455 0.29 12.37 -23.35
N TRP A 456 0.44 13.62 -23.82
CA TRP A 456 -0.10 14.77 -23.11
C TRP A 456 -1.63 14.68 -23.00
N GLN A 457 -2.31 14.24 -24.06
CA GLN A 457 -3.74 13.89 -24.03
C GLN A 457 -4.05 12.80 -22.99
N GLY A 458 -3.32 11.67 -23.02
CA GLY A 458 -3.51 10.58 -22.06
C GLY A 458 -3.29 11.01 -20.61
N GLY A 459 -2.29 11.85 -20.34
CA GLY A 459 -2.04 12.40 -19.01
C GLY A 459 -3.15 13.31 -18.52
N ALA A 460 -3.70 14.16 -19.39
CA ALA A 460 -4.86 15.01 -19.08
C ALA A 460 -6.11 14.16 -18.77
N TRP A 461 -6.36 13.12 -19.57
CA TRP A 461 -7.44 12.15 -19.32
C TRP A 461 -7.27 11.41 -18.00
N ALA A 462 -6.05 10.99 -17.68
CA ALA A 462 -5.79 10.33 -16.41
C ALA A 462 -6.05 11.27 -15.24
N LEU A 463 -5.65 12.55 -15.33
CA LEU A 463 -5.94 13.55 -14.30
C LEU A 463 -7.45 13.75 -14.09
N LEU A 464 -8.21 13.85 -15.18
CA LEU A 464 -9.68 13.91 -15.13
C LEU A 464 -10.29 12.66 -14.49
N GLY A 465 -9.79 11.48 -14.87
CA GLY A 465 -10.20 10.20 -14.27
C GLY A 465 -9.91 10.15 -12.77
N VAL A 466 -8.74 10.64 -12.33
CA VAL A 466 -8.39 10.75 -10.92
C VAL A 466 -9.30 11.73 -10.18
N ALA A 467 -9.57 12.91 -10.75
CA ALA A 467 -10.50 13.87 -10.17
C ALA A 467 -11.90 13.28 -10.02
N ALA A 468 -12.35 12.48 -10.99
CA ALA A 468 -13.60 11.76 -10.94
C ALA A 468 -13.61 10.66 -9.85
N MET A 469 -12.53 9.89 -9.71
CA MET A 469 -12.41 8.91 -8.62
C MET A 469 -12.41 9.58 -7.24
N VAL A 470 -11.72 10.71 -7.08
CA VAL A 470 -11.74 11.53 -5.85
C VAL A 470 -13.16 12.01 -5.57
N THR A 471 -13.86 12.51 -6.59
CA THR A 471 -15.26 12.91 -6.49
C THR A 471 -16.14 11.75 -6.01
N ALA A 472 -15.97 10.57 -6.60
CA ALA A 472 -16.72 9.38 -6.22
C ALA A 472 -16.42 8.92 -4.77
N LEU A 473 -15.17 9.04 -4.33
CA LEU A 473 -14.75 8.73 -2.97
C LEU A 473 -15.46 9.62 -1.94
N PHE A 474 -15.51 10.94 -2.18
CA PHE A 474 -16.09 11.91 -1.25
C PHE A 474 -17.62 12.03 -1.37
N GLY A 475 -18.17 11.91 -2.58
CA GLY A 475 -19.60 12.02 -2.82
C GLY A 475 -20.36 10.70 -2.68
N GLY A 476 -19.69 9.56 -2.90
CA GLY A 476 -20.32 8.23 -2.99
C GLY A 476 -20.24 7.40 -1.71
N GLY A 477 -19.47 7.83 -0.71
CA GLY A 477 -19.30 7.10 0.54
C GLY A 477 -19.20 8.03 1.75
N ALA A 478 -19.98 7.74 2.79
CA ALA A 478 -19.96 8.49 4.04
C ALA A 478 -18.67 8.28 4.86
N TYR A 479 -17.92 7.21 4.57
CA TYR A 479 -16.74 6.83 5.34
C TYR A 479 -15.61 7.87 5.24
N MET A 480 -15.17 8.21 4.02
CA MET A 480 -14.09 9.19 3.83
C MET A 480 -14.50 10.59 4.31
N SER A 481 -15.75 11.01 4.04
CA SER A 481 -16.27 12.29 4.55
C SER A 481 -16.32 12.30 6.08
N GLY A 482 -16.71 11.20 6.71
CA GLY A 482 -16.67 11.01 8.16
C GLY A 482 -15.25 11.17 8.72
N ARG A 483 -14.25 10.54 8.08
CA ARG A 483 -12.84 10.68 8.49
C ARG A 483 -12.27 12.09 8.32
N VAL A 484 -12.75 12.86 7.35
CA VAL A 484 -12.38 14.28 7.22
C VAL A 484 -13.07 15.10 8.30
N SER A 485 -14.35 14.86 8.57
CA SER A 485 -15.08 15.58 9.64
C SER A 485 -14.50 15.32 11.04
N ALA A 486 -13.93 14.13 11.28
CA ALA A 486 -13.28 13.76 12.54
C ALA A 486 -11.80 14.19 12.62
N SER A 487 -11.31 15.08 11.75
CA SER A 487 -9.89 15.43 11.68
C SER A 487 -9.33 16.07 12.94
N ASP A 488 -10.12 16.92 13.61
CA ASP A 488 -9.65 17.64 14.79
C ASP A 488 -9.45 16.71 16.00
N ASN A 489 -10.36 15.76 16.19
CA ASN A 489 -10.25 14.74 17.25
C ASN A 489 -9.03 13.84 17.01
N ASP A 490 -8.84 13.34 15.79
CA ASP A 490 -7.68 12.50 15.44
C ASP A 490 -6.34 13.25 15.59
N ARG A 491 -6.30 14.56 15.31
CA ARG A 491 -5.10 15.38 15.54
C ARG A 491 -4.72 15.43 17.02
N GLN A 492 -5.70 15.63 17.91
CA GLN A 492 -5.47 15.66 19.36
C GLN A 492 -5.05 14.28 19.89
N ASP A 493 -5.69 13.21 19.42
CA ASP A 493 -5.32 11.83 19.78
C ASP A 493 -3.87 11.50 19.38
N ARG A 494 -3.45 11.87 18.17
CA ARG A 494 -2.07 11.66 17.70
C ARG A 494 -1.06 12.44 18.52
N LEU A 495 -1.33 13.72 18.80
CA LEU A 495 -0.43 14.53 19.62
C LEU A 495 -0.28 13.95 21.02
N ARG A 496 -1.37 13.48 21.65
CA ARG A 496 -1.31 12.77 22.93
C ARG A 496 -0.49 11.50 22.83
N HIS A 497 -0.71 10.67 21.80
CA HIS A 497 0.07 9.45 21.57
C HIS A 497 1.57 9.73 21.42
N TRP A 498 1.94 10.75 20.64
CA TRP A 498 3.34 11.15 20.45
C TRP A 498 3.98 11.68 21.73
N GLN A 499 3.23 12.47 22.51
CA GLN A 499 3.70 12.94 23.82
C GLN A 499 3.93 11.77 24.78
N SER A 500 2.99 10.82 24.84
CA SER A 500 3.16 9.60 25.64
C SER A 500 4.36 8.78 25.17
N ALA A 501 4.55 8.63 23.86
CA ALA A 501 5.70 7.93 23.28
C ALA A 501 7.04 8.57 23.66
N LEU A 502 7.13 9.90 23.58
CA LEU A 502 8.35 10.63 23.96
C LEU A 502 8.58 10.61 25.47
N ALA A 503 7.52 10.57 26.29
CA ALA A 503 7.63 10.47 27.74
C ALA A 503 8.18 9.12 28.21
N MET A 504 8.13 8.07 27.38
CA MET A 504 8.73 6.76 27.67
C MET A 504 10.27 6.75 27.53
N ILE A 505 10.88 7.81 26.97
CA ILE A 505 12.34 7.89 26.80
C ILE A 505 12.96 8.29 28.15
N ASP A 506 13.50 7.31 28.87
CA ASP A 506 14.06 7.50 30.21
C ASP A 506 15.59 7.69 30.20
N GLY A 507 16.06 8.73 30.88
CA GLY A 507 17.47 9.07 31.04
C GLY A 507 18.13 9.78 29.83
N GLU A 508 19.27 10.44 30.08
CA GLU A 508 20.01 11.18 29.04
C GLU A 508 20.60 10.28 27.97
N SER A 509 21.03 9.06 28.34
CA SER A 509 21.58 8.11 27.37
C SER A 509 20.53 7.70 26.32
N ALA A 510 19.28 7.45 26.73
CA ALA A 510 18.21 7.08 25.82
C ALA A 510 17.77 8.26 24.92
N ARG A 511 17.87 9.50 25.41
CA ARG A 511 17.60 10.68 24.56
C ARG A 511 18.57 10.78 23.37
N TRP A 512 19.84 10.46 23.57
CA TRP A 512 20.84 10.54 22.50
C TRP A 512 20.93 9.26 21.66
N LEU A 513 20.85 8.09 22.30
CA LEU A 513 21.12 6.80 21.68
C LEU A 513 19.87 5.94 21.45
N GLY A 514 18.71 6.38 21.93
CA GLY A 514 17.45 5.65 21.89
C GLY A 514 17.26 4.68 23.05
N THR A 515 16.04 4.22 23.24
CA THR A 515 15.69 3.14 24.17
C THR A 515 16.10 1.77 23.63
N GLY A 516 16.11 1.59 22.30
CA GLY A 516 16.52 0.37 21.62
C GLY A 516 15.57 0.00 20.49
N LEU A 517 16.10 -0.65 19.44
CA LEU A 517 15.34 -1.04 18.26
C LEU A 517 14.25 -2.07 18.62
N GLY A 518 13.03 -1.84 18.16
CA GLY A 518 11.90 -2.76 18.33
C GLY A 518 11.35 -2.84 19.75
N ARG A 519 11.69 -1.91 20.65
CA ARG A 519 11.28 -1.95 22.06
C ARG A 519 10.04 -1.12 22.38
N PHE A 520 9.46 -0.45 21.38
CA PHE A 520 8.31 0.43 21.57
C PHE A 520 7.11 -0.25 22.22
N LEU A 521 6.73 -1.45 21.74
CA LEU A 521 5.58 -2.20 22.27
C LEU A 521 5.75 -2.54 23.75
N ASP A 522 6.96 -2.92 24.17
CA ASP A 522 7.23 -3.35 25.54
C ASP A 522 7.15 -2.19 26.52
N HIS A 523 7.77 -1.06 26.17
CA HIS A 523 7.68 0.17 26.95
C HIS A 523 6.25 0.71 26.97
N TYR A 524 5.52 0.64 25.85
CA TYR A 524 4.11 1.02 25.80
C TYR A 524 3.27 0.15 26.74
N ALA A 525 3.45 -1.16 26.73
CA ALA A 525 2.69 -2.07 27.56
C ALA A 525 2.90 -1.86 29.07
N VAL A 526 4.10 -1.44 29.47
CA VAL A 526 4.44 -1.15 30.88
C VAL A 526 3.86 0.19 31.32
N THR A 527 3.97 1.23 30.49
CA THR A 527 3.59 2.61 30.83
C THR A 527 2.11 2.92 30.56
N ALA A 528 1.45 2.16 29.69
CA ALA A 528 0.03 2.32 29.42
C ALA A 528 -0.79 2.15 30.70
N ALA A 529 -1.88 2.94 30.79
CA ALA A 529 -2.84 2.83 31.87
C ALA A 529 -3.30 1.37 32.04
N PRO A 530 -3.60 0.90 33.27
CA PRO A 530 -3.93 -0.50 33.51
C PRO A 530 -5.03 -1.10 32.63
N GLY A 531 -5.95 -0.28 32.11
CA GLY A 531 -7.02 -0.68 31.18
C GLY A 531 -6.73 -0.41 29.69
N GLN A 532 -5.47 -0.21 29.29
CA GLN A 532 -5.07 0.09 27.90
C GLN A 532 -3.87 -0.75 27.43
N ARG A 533 -3.50 -1.80 28.17
CA ARG A 533 -2.33 -2.61 27.84
C ARG A 533 -2.64 -3.53 26.65
N PRO A 534 -1.71 -3.68 25.69
CA PRO A 534 -1.85 -4.62 24.59
C PRO A 534 -1.77 -6.07 25.08
N GLY A 535 -2.28 -6.99 24.27
CA GLY A 535 -2.06 -8.42 24.47
C GLY A 535 -0.65 -8.86 24.05
N ASP A 536 -0.35 -10.13 24.28
CA ASP A 536 0.94 -10.74 23.94
C ASP A 536 0.76 -12.18 23.46
N LEU A 537 1.64 -12.61 22.57
CA LEU A 537 1.68 -13.96 22.01
C LEU A 537 3.12 -14.45 22.02
N ARG A 538 3.34 -15.60 22.66
CA ARG A 538 4.67 -16.20 22.74
C ARG A 538 4.60 -17.73 22.77
N LEU A 539 5.57 -18.34 22.10
CA LEU A 539 5.88 -19.74 22.34
C LEU A 539 6.50 -19.86 23.72
N ALA A 540 6.06 -20.86 24.46
CA ALA A 540 6.58 -21.22 25.77
C ALA A 540 6.72 -22.74 25.88
N ASP A 541 7.44 -23.18 26.89
CA ASP A 541 7.41 -24.56 27.33
C ASP A 541 6.48 -24.66 28.55
N ALA A 542 5.61 -25.64 28.54
CA ALA A 542 4.82 -26.05 29.69
C ALA A 542 4.91 -27.55 29.83
N ASP A 543 5.43 -28.00 30.98
CA ASP A 543 5.53 -29.42 31.33
C ASP A 543 6.37 -30.23 30.31
N GLY A 544 7.39 -29.60 29.69
CA GLY A 544 8.28 -30.22 28.70
C GLY A 544 7.67 -30.31 27.29
N VAL A 545 6.58 -29.61 27.04
CA VAL A 545 5.85 -29.58 25.76
C VAL A 545 5.73 -28.13 25.27
N PRO A 546 5.92 -27.87 23.95
CA PRO A 546 5.70 -26.54 23.40
C PRO A 546 4.22 -26.14 23.49
N VAL A 547 3.98 -24.91 23.94
CA VAL A 547 2.65 -24.31 24.02
C VAL A 547 2.66 -22.89 23.48
N MET A 548 1.53 -22.46 22.92
CA MET A 548 1.31 -21.06 22.56
C MET A 548 0.61 -20.34 23.71
N ARG A 549 1.31 -19.39 24.33
CA ARG A 549 0.76 -18.54 25.39
C ARG A 549 0.15 -17.29 24.78
N LEU A 550 -1.16 -17.15 24.92
CA LEU A 550 -1.95 -15.99 24.53
C LEU A 550 -2.33 -15.18 25.77
N ALA A 551 -1.77 -13.98 25.91
CA ALA A 551 -2.19 -13.03 26.93
C ALA A 551 -3.14 -12.00 26.32
N THR A 552 -4.35 -11.92 26.84
CA THR A 552 -5.33 -10.90 26.45
C THR A 552 -4.86 -9.52 26.92
N GLY A 553 -5.08 -8.48 26.12
CA GLY A 553 -4.86 -7.11 26.55
C GLY A 553 -5.91 -6.65 27.56
N THR A 554 -5.63 -5.57 28.28
CA THR A 554 -6.58 -4.96 29.23
C THR A 554 -7.41 -3.84 28.62
N HIS A 555 -7.08 -3.45 27.38
CA HIS A 555 -7.91 -2.56 26.55
C HIS A 555 -9.26 -3.19 26.23
N VAL A 556 -10.16 -2.40 25.63
CA VAL A 556 -11.48 -2.86 25.19
C VAL A 556 -11.34 -4.09 24.30
N GLN A 557 -11.87 -5.23 24.74
CA GLN A 557 -11.85 -6.50 24.01
C GLN A 557 -13.09 -6.61 23.11
N GLY A 558 -13.24 -5.67 22.18
CA GLY A 558 -14.25 -5.78 21.11
C GLY A 558 -13.78 -6.75 20.02
N TRP A 559 -14.71 -7.16 19.15
CA TRP A 559 -14.39 -8.12 18.08
C TRP A 559 -13.28 -7.61 17.15
N GLY A 560 -13.08 -6.31 16.94
CA GLY A 560 -11.95 -5.82 16.12
C GLY A 560 -10.65 -5.66 16.91
N GLU A 561 -10.73 -5.59 18.23
CA GLU A 561 -9.66 -5.17 19.11
C GLU A 561 -8.91 -6.35 19.74
N MET A 562 -9.56 -7.51 19.84
CA MET A 562 -8.93 -8.73 20.36
C MET A 562 -7.68 -9.11 19.56
N LEU A 563 -6.62 -9.46 20.31
CA LEU A 563 -5.43 -10.09 19.74
C LEU A 563 -5.77 -11.51 19.31
N ARG A 564 -5.43 -11.85 18.07
CA ARG A 564 -5.77 -13.13 17.45
C ARG A 564 -4.53 -13.94 17.15
N LEU A 565 -4.52 -15.20 17.57
CA LEU A 565 -3.65 -16.23 17.03
C LEU A 565 -4.33 -16.85 15.80
N SER A 566 -3.70 -16.81 14.65
CA SER A 566 -4.32 -17.17 13.37
C SER A 566 -3.51 -18.16 12.55
N GLN A 567 -4.20 -19.03 11.81
CA GLN A 567 -3.61 -19.90 10.79
C GLN A 567 -4.49 -19.88 9.53
N ARG A 568 -3.87 -19.71 8.36
CA ARG A 568 -4.56 -19.87 7.07
C ARG A 568 -4.86 -21.36 6.86
N ILE A 569 -6.12 -21.69 6.60
CA ILE A 569 -6.61 -23.07 6.45
C ILE A 569 -7.23 -23.29 5.07
N ALA A 570 -7.32 -24.55 4.67
CA ALA A 570 -8.11 -24.92 3.49
C ALA A 570 -9.59 -24.57 3.72
N ARG A 571 -10.34 -24.35 2.63
CA ARG A 571 -11.76 -24.02 2.73
C ARG A 571 -12.56 -25.22 3.29
N PRO A 572 -13.26 -25.07 4.42
CA PRO A 572 -13.96 -26.19 5.06
C PRO A 572 -15.20 -26.62 4.27
N GLN A 573 -15.51 -27.91 4.29
CA GLN A 573 -16.74 -28.48 3.72
C GLN A 573 -17.71 -28.92 4.82
N GLY A 574 -18.98 -28.50 4.74
CA GLY A 574 -20.00 -28.91 5.72
C GLY A 574 -19.85 -28.26 7.11
N PRO A 575 -20.34 -28.90 8.18
CA PRO A 575 -20.13 -28.48 9.57
C PRO A 575 -18.65 -28.40 9.94
N LEU A 576 -18.31 -27.67 11.00
CA LEU A 576 -16.94 -27.46 11.40
C LEU A 576 -16.83 -27.55 12.93
N THR A 577 -15.91 -28.39 13.40
CA THR A 577 -15.65 -28.57 14.82
C THR A 577 -14.21 -28.15 15.12
N VAL A 578 -14.04 -27.25 16.08
CA VAL A 578 -12.72 -26.79 16.56
C VAL A 578 -12.48 -27.40 17.94
N ARG A 579 -11.39 -28.14 18.09
CA ARG A 579 -10.96 -28.72 19.37
C ARG A 579 -9.70 -28.02 19.84
N VAL A 580 -9.74 -27.48 21.05
CA VAL A 580 -8.63 -26.74 21.65
C VAL A 580 -8.32 -27.32 23.02
N THR A 581 -7.08 -27.74 23.23
CA THR A 581 -6.56 -28.11 24.54
C THR A 581 -5.86 -26.92 25.15
N VAL A 582 -6.40 -26.43 26.26
CA VAL A 582 -6.07 -25.12 26.84
C VAL A 582 -5.98 -25.21 28.36
N ARG A 583 -5.12 -24.37 28.94
CA ARG A 583 -4.97 -24.16 30.38
C ARG A 583 -5.06 -22.67 30.70
N GLY A 584 -5.82 -22.31 31.73
CA GLY A 584 -6.02 -20.93 32.13
C GLY A 584 -7.00 -20.77 33.30
N ALA A 585 -7.34 -19.53 33.65
CA ALA A 585 -8.28 -19.26 34.72
C ALA A 585 -9.69 -19.76 34.39
N GLY A 586 -10.36 -20.39 35.36
CA GLY A 586 -11.76 -20.78 35.24
C GLY A 586 -12.66 -19.59 34.85
N GLY A 587 -13.62 -19.83 33.96
CA GLY A 587 -14.52 -18.82 33.43
C GLY A 587 -13.98 -18.03 32.23
N THR A 588 -12.70 -18.16 31.88
CA THR A 588 -12.12 -17.51 30.68
C THR A 588 -12.77 -18.05 29.41
N ALA A 589 -13.22 -17.16 28.51
CA ALA A 589 -13.75 -17.57 27.22
C ALA A 589 -12.62 -17.76 26.20
N VAL A 590 -12.67 -18.89 25.51
CA VAL A 590 -11.90 -19.12 24.27
C VAL A 590 -12.85 -18.89 23.12
N HIS A 591 -12.51 -17.92 22.28
CA HIS A 591 -13.23 -17.60 21.06
C HIS A 591 -12.51 -18.23 19.87
N ALA A 592 -13.27 -18.90 19.00
CA ALA A 592 -12.79 -19.39 17.72
C ALA A 592 -13.63 -18.77 16.62
N GLU A 593 -12.98 -18.30 15.57
CA GLU A 593 -13.60 -17.79 14.36
C GLU A 593 -12.95 -18.43 13.14
N VAL A 594 -13.76 -18.84 12.18
CA VAL A 594 -13.31 -19.22 10.84
C VAL A 594 -13.98 -18.30 9.85
N CYS A 595 -13.17 -17.41 9.28
CA CYS A 595 -13.61 -16.32 8.43
C CYS A 595 -12.94 -16.36 7.07
N VAL A 596 -13.62 -15.84 6.05
CA VAL A 596 -12.95 -15.43 4.82
C VAL A 596 -12.29 -14.09 5.10
N LYS A 597 -10.96 -14.02 5.07
CA LYS A 597 -10.19 -12.87 5.54
C LYS A 597 -8.89 -12.74 4.75
N HIS A 598 -8.58 -11.55 4.25
CA HIS A 598 -7.27 -11.28 3.65
C HIS A 598 -6.20 -11.04 4.72
N LEU A 599 -6.40 -10.02 5.57
CA LEU A 599 -5.47 -9.66 6.64
C LEU A 599 -6.18 -9.17 7.91
N LEU A 600 -6.98 -8.10 7.82
CA LEU A 600 -7.61 -7.44 8.98
C LEU A 600 -9.13 -7.57 9.01
N TYR A 601 -9.79 -7.41 7.87
CA TYR A 601 -11.25 -7.39 7.78
C TYR A 601 -11.76 -8.75 7.32
N ASP A 602 -12.75 -9.28 8.04
CA ASP A 602 -13.49 -10.47 7.65
C ASP A 602 -14.60 -10.18 6.62
N ASP A 603 -14.96 -11.21 5.86
CA ASP A 603 -16.08 -11.27 4.94
C ASP A 603 -16.85 -12.56 5.21
N GLY A 604 -17.68 -12.55 6.25
CA GLY A 604 -18.45 -13.72 6.67
C GLY A 604 -17.64 -14.71 7.50
N CYS A 605 -18.20 -15.05 8.66
CA CYS A 605 -17.56 -15.89 9.66
C CYS A 605 -18.49 -16.97 10.20
N ARG A 606 -17.88 -18.08 10.63
CA ARG A 606 -18.48 -19.01 11.59
C ARG A 606 -17.72 -18.87 12.89
N ASN A 607 -18.45 -18.71 13.99
CA ASN A 607 -17.89 -18.40 15.30
C ASN A 607 -18.38 -19.41 16.33
N ALA A 608 -17.55 -19.66 17.33
CA ALA A 608 -17.92 -20.38 18.54
C ALA A 608 -17.14 -19.81 19.73
N ALA A 609 -17.70 -20.00 20.92
CA ALA A 609 -17.01 -19.69 22.15
C ALA A 609 -17.36 -20.71 23.24
N ALA A 610 -16.39 -21.06 24.06
CA ALA A 610 -16.60 -21.88 25.26
C ALA A 610 -15.78 -21.31 26.42
N ARG A 611 -16.29 -21.47 27.64
CA ARG A 611 -15.59 -21.03 28.85
C ARG A 611 -14.92 -22.22 29.52
N LEU A 612 -13.72 -21.99 30.04
CA LEU A 612 -13.02 -22.96 30.90
C LEU A 612 -13.85 -23.23 32.17
N ALA A 613 -13.96 -24.50 32.57
CA ALA A 613 -14.56 -24.85 33.83
C ALA A 613 -13.68 -24.33 34.99
N ALA A 614 -14.32 -23.91 36.08
CA ALA A 614 -13.60 -23.62 37.32
C ALA A 614 -13.05 -24.93 37.90
N ASP A 615 -11.84 -24.88 38.47
CA ASP A 615 -11.24 -26.03 39.15
C ASP A 615 -12.07 -26.38 40.39
N THR A 616 -13.01 -27.33 40.24
CA THR A 616 -13.79 -27.88 41.35
C THR A 616 -13.04 -29.05 41.98
N ARG A 617 -11.80 -28.84 42.44
CA ARG A 617 -11.21 -29.76 43.40
C ARG A 617 -11.99 -29.63 44.71
N PRO A 618 -12.61 -30.71 45.24
CA PRO A 618 -13.23 -30.67 46.55
C PRO A 618 -12.13 -30.52 47.61
N GLY A 619 -11.87 -29.28 48.03
CA GLY A 619 -10.91 -28.97 49.08
C GLY A 619 -11.53 -29.16 50.46
N THR A 620 -10.96 -30.07 51.24
CA THR A 620 -11.18 -30.31 52.67
C THR A 620 -10.70 -29.16 53.56
N GLY A 621 -11.13 -27.92 53.29
CA GLY A 621 -10.67 -26.72 54.00
C GLY A 621 -11.81 -25.76 54.30
N THR A 622 -11.95 -25.40 55.57
CA THR A 622 -12.98 -24.47 56.07
C THR A 622 -12.90 -23.07 55.45
N PRO A 623 -14.03 -22.33 55.34
CA PRO A 623 -14.14 -21.08 54.55
C PRO A 623 -13.28 -19.89 55.02
N ALA A 624 -12.56 -19.99 56.13
CA ALA A 624 -11.87 -18.88 56.76
C ALA A 624 -10.42 -18.64 56.29
N GLN A 625 -9.82 -19.54 55.50
CA GLN A 625 -8.42 -19.41 55.03
C GLN A 625 -8.27 -19.09 53.53
N ALA A 626 -9.38 -18.95 52.79
CA ALA A 626 -9.34 -18.70 51.34
C ALA A 626 -9.10 -17.22 50.96
N ALA A 627 -9.09 -16.29 51.92
CA ALA A 627 -9.01 -14.85 51.65
C ALA A 627 -7.58 -14.28 51.55
N THR A 628 -6.53 -15.08 51.78
CA THR A 628 -5.12 -14.61 51.80
C THR A 628 -4.18 -15.35 50.85
N ALA A 629 -4.68 -16.28 50.02
CA ALA A 629 -3.84 -16.97 49.04
C ALA A 629 -3.63 -16.12 47.78
N ALA A 630 -2.40 -15.62 47.62
CA ALA A 630 -1.92 -15.05 46.37
C ALA A 630 -1.94 -16.12 45.26
N SER A 631 -2.64 -15.80 44.16
CA SER A 631 -2.75 -16.55 42.89
C SER A 631 -3.26 -18.01 43.01
N PRO A 632 -4.48 -18.33 42.53
CA PRO A 632 -4.89 -19.71 42.37
C PRO A 632 -3.96 -20.43 41.40
N ALA A 633 -3.57 -21.67 41.71
CA ALA A 633 -2.83 -22.53 40.79
C ALA A 633 -3.56 -22.61 39.44
N PRO A 634 -2.85 -22.63 38.29
CA PRO A 634 -3.50 -22.81 37.00
C PRO A 634 -4.29 -24.13 37.00
N ALA A 635 -5.53 -24.07 36.51
CA ALA A 635 -6.40 -25.24 36.38
C ALA A 635 -5.70 -26.35 35.57
N ASP A 636 -6.13 -27.59 35.76
CA ASP A 636 -5.62 -28.71 34.95
C ASP A 636 -5.93 -28.50 33.45
N TRP A 637 -5.20 -29.17 32.55
CA TRP A 637 -5.43 -29.07 31.10
C TRP A 637 -6.87 -29.47 30.74
N GLN A 638 -7.59 -28.60 30.02
CA GLN A 638 -8.96 -28.85 29.57
C GLN A 638 -9.03 -28.90 28.05
N THR A 639 -9.83 -29.82 27.51
CA THR A 639 -10.12 -29.89 26.07
C THR A 639 -11.53 -29.34 25.81
N LEU A 640 -11.58 -28.22 25.10
CA LEU A 640 -12.81 -27.58 24.65
C LEU A 640 -13.14 -28.06 23.24
N THR A 641 -14.39 -28.47 23.02
CA THR A 641 -14.91 -28.78 21.68
C THR A 641 -15.94 -27.72 21.31
N LEU A 642 -15.65 -26.99 20.23
CA LEU A 642 -16.37 -25.82 19.77
C LEU A 642 -17.06 -26.15 18.44
N GLU A 643 -18.38 -26.30 18.48
CA GLU A 643 -19.20 -26.46 17.29
C GLU A 643 -19.41 -25.09 16.64
N MET A 644 -18.82 -24.89 15.46
CA MET A 644 -18.79 -23.60 14.79
C MET A 644 -20.15 -23.27 14.20
N ARG A 645 -20.71 -22.12 14.59
CA ARG A 645 -22.04 -21.67 14.14
C ARG A 645 -21.91 -20.43 13.28
N GLY A 646 -22.78 -20.31 12.28
CA GLY A 646 -22.82 -19.15 11.38
C GLY A 646 -23.38 -19.53 10.01
N GLY A 647 -23.48 -18.53 9.14
CA GLY A 647 -23.88 -18.73 7.75
C GLY A 647 -22.89 -19.60 6.96
N ALA A 648 -23.26 -19.96 5.73
CA ALA A 648 -22.29 -20.48 4.78
C ALA A 648 -21.19 -19.42 4.56
N LEU A 649 -19.93 -19.85 4.53
CA LEU A 649 -18.85 -18.96 4.11
C LEU A 649 -19.12 -18.51 2.67
N PRO A 650 -18.88 -17.22 2.34
CA PRO A 650 -19.13 -16.73 0.99
C PRO A 650 -18.46 -17.58 -0.08
N GLN A 651 -19.17 -17.93 -1.15
CA GLN A 651 -18.62 -18.75 -2.24
C GLN A 651 -17.62 -17.96 -3.08
N ASP A 652 -16.50 -18.60 -3.41
CA ASP A 652 -15.46 -17.96 -4.22
C ASP A 652 -15.82 -18.05 -5.69
N ALA A 653 -15.61 -16.96 -6.40
CA ALA A 653 -15.50 -17.05 -7.85
C ALA A 653 -14.17 -17.71 -8.19
N TRP A 654 -14.14 -18.62 -9.17
CA TRP A 654 -12.93 -19.36 -9.54
C TRP A 654 -11.74 -18.45 -9.93
N TYR A 655 -12.03 -17.21 -10.36
CA TYR A 655 -11.06 -16.19 -10.76
C TYR A 655 -10.68 -15.21 -9.62
N LEU A 656 -11.27 -15.34 -8.43
CA LEU A 656 -10.99 -14.53 -7.23
C LEU A 656 -10.90 -15.44 -5.98
N PRO A 657 -9.86 -16.28 -5.86
CA PRO A 657 -9.71 -17.17 -4.71
C PRO A 657 -9.50 -16.39 -3.42
N ARG A 658 -10.32 -16.65 -2.39
CA ARG A 658 -10.19 -15.96 -1.10
C ARG A 658 -9.55 -16.87 -0.07
N THR A 659 -8.86 -16.25 0.87
CA THR A 659 -8.22 -16.97 1.96
C THR A 659 -9.18 -17.16 3.13
N THR A 660 -9.18 -18.37 3.68
CA THR A 660 -9.93 -18.73 4.88
C THR A 660 -8.96 -18.83 6.04
N VAL A 661 -9.31 -18.25 7.18
CA VAL A 661 -8.44 -18.12 8.35
C VAL A 661 -9.18 -18.64 9.58
N LEU A 662 -8.54 -19.54 10.33
CA LEU A 662 -8.88 -19.79 11.73
C LEU A 662 -8.22 -18.70 12.57
N SER A 663 -8.96 -18.08 13.48
CA SER A 663 -8.40 -17.25 14.53
C SER A 663 -8.92 -17.69 15.91
N LEU A 664 -8.03 -17.66 16.89
CA LEU A 664 -8.30 -17.93 18.31
C LEU A 664 -8.00 -16.66 19.12
N SER A 665 -8.92 -16.30 20.00
CA SER A 665 -8.76 -15.17 20.91
C SER A 665 -9.38 -15.46 22.29
N SER A 666 -9.17 -14.55 23.24
CA SER A 666 -9.73 -14.62 24.59
C SER A 666 -10.14 -13.23 25.06
N ASP A 667 -11.13 -13.16 25.95
CA ASP A 667 -11.64 -11.93 26.55
C ASP A 667 -11.05 -11.63 27.94
N ASN A 668 -10.33 -12.57 28.55
CA ASN A 668 -9.87 -12.43 29.93
C ASN A 668 -8.49 -11.77 30.03
N ALA A 669 -8.49 -10.51 30.45
CA ALA A 669 -7.29 -9.70 30.66
C ALA A 669 -6.50 -10.02 31.95
N ARG A 670 -7.02 -10.88 32.84
CA ARG A 670 -6.41 -11.11 34.18
C ARG A 670 -5.33 -12.19 34.18
N GLN A 671 -5.42 -13.19 33.30
CA GLN A 671 -4.46 -14.29 33.18
C GLN A 671 -4.37 -14.77 31.73
N GLY A 672 -3.17 -15.18 31.30
CA GLY A 672 -2.95 -15.73 29.97
C GLY A 672 -3.51 -17.14 29.82
N LEU A 673 -3.75 -17.53 28.57
CA LEU A 673 -4.12 -18.88 28.17
C LEU A 673 -2.90 -19.59 27.58
N ASP A 674 -2.62 -20.79 28.05
CA ASP A 674 -1.68 -21.70 27.41
C ASP A 674 -2.46 -22.64 26.49
N LEU A 675 -2.14 -22.62 25.19
CA LEU A 675 -2.72 -23.51 24.17
C LEU A 675 -1.71 -24.62 23.85
N ARG A 676 -2.10 -25.88 24.04
CA ARG A 676 -1.26 -27.06 23.77
C ARG A 676 -1.55 -27.71 22.43
N GLU A 677 -2.82 -27.81 22.08
CA GLU A 677 -3.25 -28.46 20.85
C GLU A 677 -4.46 -27.75 20.25
N VAL A 678 -4.41 -27.50 18.95
CA VAL A 678 -5.51 -26.95 18.15
C VAL A 678 -5.75 -27.89 16.99
N SER A 679 -7.01 -28.29 16.80
CA SER A 679 -7.45 -29.16 15.71
C SER A 679 -8.75 -28.61 15.14
N VAL A 680 -8.87 -28.60 13.82
CA VAL A 680 -10.05 -28.13 13.11
C VAL A 680 -10.45 -29.19 12.10
N VAL A 681 -11.61 -29.79 12.34
CA VAL A 681 -12.12 -30.89 11.52
C VAL A 681 -13.40 -30.43 10.82
N ASP A 682 -13.44 -30.62 9.50
CA ASP A 682 -14.62 -30.30 8.69
C ASP A 682 -15.64 -31.46 8.66
N GLY A 683 -16.77 -31.26 7.99
CA GLY A 683 -17.85 -32.24 7.90
C GLY A 683 -17.50 -33.51 7.13
N GLN A 684 -16.35 -33.56 6.45
CA GLN A 684 -15.80 -34.75 5.80
C GLN A 684 -14.78 -35.48 6.70
N GLY A 685 -14.49 -34.96 7.90
CA GLY A 685 -13.47 -35.50 8.78
C GLY A 685 -12.05 -35.07 8.43
N THR A 686 -11.88 -34.05 7.58
CA THR A 686 -10.56 -33.56 7.16
C THR A 686 -9.97 -32.64 8.21
N GLU A 687 -8.76 -32.93 8.71
CA GLU A 687 -8.00 -32.00 9.55
C GLU A 687 -7.44 -30.85 8.70
N LEU A 688 -7.72 -29.61 9.12
CA LEU A 688 -7.37 -28.41 8.37
C LEU A 688 -6.16 -27.66 8.96
N ILE A 689 -5.71 -28.01 10.17
CA ILE A 689 -4.54 -27.42 10.82
C ILE A 689 -3.29 -28.26 10.55
N HIS A 690 -2.20 -27.59 10.16
CA HIS A 690 -0.93 -28.27 9.85
C HIS A 690 0.04 -28.38 11.03
N ASN A 691 0.04 -27.40 11.94
CA ASN A 691 0.96 -27.34 13.09
C ASN A 691 0.17 -27.13 14.40
N GLY A 692 -0.76 -28.03 14.69
CA GLY A 692 -1.72 -27.88 15.79
C GLY A 692 -1.11 -28.04 17.19
N ARG A 693 0.01 -28.75 17.30
CA ARG A 693 0.71 -29.06 18.57
C ARG A 693 1.94 -28.20 18.83
N PHE A 694 2.23 -27.25 17.94
CA PHE A 694 3.40 -26.35 18.05
C PHE A 694 4.77 -27.06 18.08
N GLU A 695 4.87 -28.32 17.66
CA GLU A 695 6.12 -29.10 17.58
C GLU A 695 7.13 -28.49 16.59
N GLN A 696 6.65 -27.76 15.58
CA GLN A 696 7.46 -26.99 14.64
C GLN A 696 7.60 -25.52 15.06
N GLY A 697 7.45 -25.23 16.36
CA GLY A 697 7.36 -23.88 16.90
C GLY A 697 6.14 -23.14 16.36
N GLY A 698 6.34 -21.88 15.97
CA GLY A 698 5.31 -21.00 15.43
C GLY A 698 5.08 -21.15 13.92
N ALA A 699 5.60 -22.21 13.29
CA ALA A 699 5.41 -22.44 11.86
C ALA A 699 3.93 -22.34 11.48
N ARG A 700 3.63 -21.51 10.48
CA ARG A 700 2.28 -21.25 9.92
C ARG A 700 1.32 -20.52 10.87
N TRP A 701 1.72 -20.22 12.09
CA TRP A 701 0.97 -19.39 13.01
C TRP A 701 1.36 -17.93 12.85
N PHE A 702 0.35 -17.08 12.81
CA PHE A 702 0.48 -15.65 12.62
C PHE A 702 -0.42 -14.93 13.62
N PHE A 703 -0.23 -13.63 13.83
CA PHE A 703 -1.12 -12.87 14.71
C PHE A 703 -1.65 -11.61 14.05
N SER A 704 -2.77 -11.11 14.53
CA SER A 704 -3.31 -9.80 14.12
C SER A 704 -3.99 -9.08 15.28
N SER A 705 -4.01 -7.75 15.20
CA SER A 705 -4.77 -6.84 16.06
C SER A 705 -5.49 -5.85 15.15
N ASP A 706 -6.77 -6.10 14.90
CA ASP A 706 -7.40 -5.54 13.69
C ASP A 706 -7.73 -4.04 13.82
N LYS A 707 -8.14 -3.60 15.02
CA LYS A 707 -8.53 -2.21 15.32
C LYS A 707 -7.69 -1.55 16.42
N HIS A 708 -6.93 -2.32 17.21
CA HIS A 708 -6.08 -1.78 18.28
C HIS A 708 -4.62 -1.67 17.85
N HIS A 709 -4.27 -0.57 17.17
CA HIS A 709 -2.98 -0.40 16.48
C HIS A 709 -1.97 0.52 17.18
N LEU A 710 -2.39 1.37 18.13
CA LEU A 710 -1.51 2.35 18.78
C LEU A 710 -0.33 1.74 19.57
N PRO A 711 -0.48 0.61 20.29
CA PRO A 711 0.64 0.00 21.02
C PRO A 711 1.77 -0.48 20.11
N TRP A 712 1.47 -0.77 18.86
CA TRP A 712 2.39 -1.42 17.92
C TRP A 712 3.24 -0.42 17.13
N HIS A 713 2.81 0.84 17.08
CA HIS A 713 3.42 1.86 16.24
C HIS A 713 3.54 3.21 16.97
N ALA A 714 4.70 3.84 16.89
CA ALA A 714 4.87 5.23 17.34
C ALA A 714 4.05 6.24 16.51
N LYS A 715 3.58 5.84 15.32
CA LYS A 715 2.74 6.66 14.43
C LYS A 715 3.38 8.00 14.03
N SER A 716 4.70 8.02 13.93
CA SER A 716 5.50 9.09 13.30
C SER A 716 6.94 8.59 13.18
N LEU A 717 7.56 8.77 12.02
CA LEU A 717 8.96 8.45 11.78
C LEU A 717 9.88 9.21 12.73
N LEU A 718 9.56 10.48 13.03
CA LEU A 718 10.35 11.31 13.95
C LEU A 718 10.29 10.78 15.38
N VAL A 719 9.09 10.50 15.88
CA VAL A 719 8.89 9.96 17.23
C VAL A 719 9.48 8.57 17.34
N HIS A 720 9.30 7.73 16.32
CA HIS A 720 9.90 6.40 16.23
C HIS A 720 11.43 6.46 16.32
N LEU A 721 12.08 7.33 15.54
CA LEU A 721 13.53 7.51 15.57
C LEU A 721 14.04 8.00 16.92
N LEU A 722 13.38 9.02 17.49
CA LEU A 722 13.75 9.54 18.80
C LEU A 722 13.61 8.47 19.88
N PHE A 723 12.55 7.66 19.84
CA PHE A 723 12.33 6.58 20.79
C PHE A 723 13.36 5.45 20.60
N GLU A 724 13.54 4.91 19.40
CA GLU A 724 14.35 3.69 19.22
C GLU A 724 15.85 3.97 19.07
N GLN A 725 16.23 5.12 18.51
CA GLN A 725 17.62 5.44 18.12
C GLN A 725 18.10 6.82 18.62
N GLY A 726 17.24 7.59 19.29
CA GLY A 726 17.57 8.89 19.86
C GLY A 726 17.90 9.96 18.82
N TRP A 727 18.46 11.07 19.30
CA TRP A 727 18.94 12.16 18.45
C TRP A 727 20.00 11.71 17.44
N LEU A 728 20.83 10.72 17.78
CA LEU A 728 21.83 10.18 16.85
C LEU A 728 21.18 9.58 15.60
N GLY A 729 20.16 8.73 15.77
CA GLY A 729 19.45 8.12 14.64
C GLY A 729 18.67 9.12 13.82
N LEU A 730 17.97 10.05 14.51
CA LEU A 730 17.24 11.11 13.83
C LEU A 730 18.17 12.01 13.00
N ALA A 731 19.27 12.47 13.60
CA ALA A 731 20.24 13.32 12.90
C ALA A 731 20.90 12.58 11.73
N ALA A 732 21.23 11.29 11.89
CA ALA A 732 21.81 10.49 10.81
C ALA A 732 20.86 10.33 9.62
N LEU A 733 19.60 9.94 9.85
CA LEU A 733 18.63 9.78 8.75
C LEU A 733 18.25 11.12 8.11
N ALA A 734 18.11 12.18 8.91
CA ALA A 734 17.86 13.52 8.42
C ALA A 734 19.03 14.00 7.54
N ALA A 735 20.27 13.84 8.00
CA ALA A 735 21.46 14.19 7.23
C ALA A 735 21.56 13.40 5.92
N MET A 736 21.30 12.08 5.95
CA MET A 736 21.23 11.25 4.74
C MET A 736 20.18 11.76 3.74
N THR A 737 18.96 12.01 4.21
CA THR A 737 17.87 12.46 3.34
C THR A 737 18.14 13.86 2.77
N LEU A 738 18.57 14.80 3.62
CA LEU A 738 18.89 16.17 3.20
C LEU A 738 20.06 16.18 2.22
N ALA A 739 21.08 15.35 2.42
CA ALA A 739 22.17 15.18 1.46
C ALA A 739 21.66 14.62 0.13
N ALA A 740 20.79 13.60 0.15
CA ALA A 740 20.20 13.02 -1.05
C ALA A 740 19.37 14.07 -1.83
N LEU A 741 18.51 14.81 -1.13
CA LEU A 741 17.72 15.89 -1.70
C LEU A 741 18.60 17.01 -2.26
N GLY A 742 19.60 17.46 -1.51
CA GLY A 742 20.56 18.49 -1.92
C GLY A 742 21.33 18.09 -3.19
N VAL A 743 21.75 16.82 -3.30
CA VAL A 743 22.38 16.29 -4.51
C VAL A 743 21.39 16.28 -5.68
N CYS A 744 20.19 15.71 -5.50
CA CYS A 744 19.20 15.54 -6.56
C CYS A 744 18.65 16.88 -7.09
N ILE A 745 18.48 17.86 -6.22
CA ILE A 745 17.97 19.20 -6.55
C ILE A 745 19.08 20.14 -7.06
N GLY A 746 20.31 19.92 -6.57
CA GLY A 746 21.50 20.70 -6.91
C GLY A 746 22.27 20.13 -8.09
N ARG A 747 23.44 19.57 -7.81
CA ARG A 747 24.43 19.17 -8.83
C ARG A 747 23.95 18.05 -9.77
N ALA A 748 23.08 17.15 -9.30
CA ALA A 748 22.60 16.00 -10.06
C ALA A 748 21.25 16.25 -10.75
N ARG A 749 20.68 17.47 -10.68
CA ARG A 749 19.33 17.77 -11.22
C ARG A 749 19.12 17.48 -12.70
N ARG A 750 20.20 17.42 -13.48
CA ARG A 750 20.19 17.08 -14.91
C ARG A 750 20.20 15.57 -15.17
N LEU A 751 20.48 14.76 -14.16
CA LEU A 751 20.50 13.30 -14.30
C LEU A 751 19.07 12.76 -14.41
N PRO A 752 18.84 11.74 -15.26
CA PRO A 752 17.50 11.22 -15.49
C PRO A 752 16.79 10.66 -14.26
N LEU A 753 17.53 10.29 -13.21
CA LEU A 753 17.01 9.64 -12.01
C LEU A 753 16.69 10.63 -10.86
N ALA A 754 17.38 11.77 -10.83
CA ALA A 754 17.32 12.72 -9.70
C ALA A 754 15.92 13.27 -9.40
N PRO A 755 15.07 13.65 -10.37
CA PRO A 755 13.72 14.12 -10.06
C PRO A 755 12.83 13.07 -9.40
N ALA A 756 12.93 11.81 -9.85
CA ALA A 756 12.14 10.71 -9.30
C ALA A 756 12.60 10.36 -7.88
N LEU A 757 13.91 10.36 -7.62
CA LEU A 757 14.47 10.14 -6.28
C LEU A 757 14.02 11.23 -5.30
N ALA A 758 14.17 12.51 -5.67
CA ALA A 758 13.75 13.62 -4.80
C ALA A 758 12.25 13.54 -4.47
N ALA A 759 11.42 13.28 -5.48
CA ALA A 759 9.98 13.12 -5.31
C ALA A 759 9.61 11.90 -4.44
N ALA A 760 10.33 10.80 -4.58
CA ALA A 760 10.10 9.60 -3.78
C ALA A 760 10.43 9.83 -2.31
N LEU A 761 11.55 10.50 -2.02
CA LEU A 761 11.95 10.86 -0.65
C LEU A 761 10.95 11.83 0.00
N VAL A 762 10.50 12.86 -0.73
CA VAL A 762 9.45 13.78 -0.24
C VAL A 762 8.15 13.03 0.03
N GLY A 763 7.72 12.15 -0.88
CA GLY A 763 6.53 11.32 -0.68
C GLY A 763 6.63 10.41 0.54
N GLY A 764 7.73 9.67 0.67
CA GLY A 764 8.00 8.78 1.81
C GLY A 764 8.05 9.53 3.15
N TRP A 765 8.77 10.64 3.23
CA TRP A 765 8.81 11.47 4.44
C TRP A 765 7.46 12.09 4.78
N THR A 766 6.65 12.46 3.78
CA THR A 766 5.29 12.96 4.03
C THR A 766 4.43 11.91 4.73
N VAL A 767 4.47 10.65 4.28
CA VAL A 767 3.81 9.53 5.00
C VAL A 767 4.41 9.37 6.39
N GLY A 768 5.74 9.43 6.50
CA GLY A 768 6.48 9.33 7.76
C GLY A 768 6.17 10.42 8.79
N LEU A 769 5.53 11.54 8.43
CA LEU A 769 5.12 12.55 9.41
C LEU A 769 4.08 12.00 10.40
N ILE A 770 3.22 11.07 9.95
CA ILE A 770 2.10 10.56 10.75
C ILE A 770 2.05 9.03 10.94
N ASP A 771 3.04 8.32 10.41
CA ASP A 771 3.21 6.89 10.60
C ASP A 771 4.69 6.53 10.79
N SER A 772 4.96 5.45 11.53
CA SER A 772 6.29 4.84 11.60
C SER A 772 6.52 4.01 10.33
N LEU A 773 7.74 4.11 9.78
CA LEU A 773 8.12 3.42 8.54
C LEU A 773 9.25 2.40 8.73
N LEU A 774 10.07 2.60 9.77
CA LEU A 774 11.28 1.79 9.99
C LEU A 774 11.00 0.50 10.77
N ASP A 775 9.82 0.40 11.38
CA ASP A 775 9.27 -0.82 11.96
C ASP A 775 8.74 -1.83 10.91
N MET A 776 8.87 -1.49 9.62
CA MET A 776 8.47 -2.29 8.46
C MET A 776 9.69 -2.51 7.54
N PRO A 777 10.43 -3.62 7.69
CA PRO A 777 11.77 -3.77 7.10
C PRO A 777 11.84 -3.60 5.58
N ARG A 778 10.82 -4.05 4.84
CA ARG A 778 10.75 -3.87 3.37
C ARG A 778 10.63 -2.40 2.97
N ILE A 779 9.86 -1.63 3.73
CA ILE A 779 9.68 -0.18 3.52
C ILE A 779 10.91 0.58 3.98
N ALA A 780 11.50 0.19 5.11
CA ALA A 780 12.77 0.72 5.60
C ALA A 780 13.88 0.53 4.55
N LEU A 781 14.00 -0.67 3.95
CA LEU A 781 14.95 -0.93 2.88
C LEU A 781 14.70 0.00 1.68
N LEU A 782 13.45 0.13 1.23
CA LEU A 782 13.12 0.98 0.10
C LEU A 782 13.53 2.45 0.36
N LEU A 783 13.19 3.00 1.52
CA LEU A 783 13.56 4.35 1.92
C LEU A 783 15.10 4.53 1.98
N LEU A 784 15.80 3.63 2.67
CA LEU A 784 17.24 3.74 2.88
C LEU A 784 18.02 3.52 1.57
N LEU A 785 17.60 2.57 0.73
CA LEU A 785 18.23 2.29 -0.56
C LEU A 785 18.07 3.47 -1.52
N LEU A 786 16.86 4.03 -1.65
CA LEU A 786 16.61 5.21 -2.50
C LEU A 786 17.38 6.43 -1.98
N THR A 787 17.45 6.61 -0.66
CA THR A 787 18.26 7.68 -0.04
C THR A 787 19.73 7.51 -0.40
N ALA A 788 20.31 6.33 -0.20
CA ALA A 788 21.71 6.05 -0.51
C ALA A 788 22.03 6.22 -2.01
N ILE A 789 21.15 5.75 -2.90
CA ILE A 789 21.27 5.96 -4.35
C ILE A 789 21.21 7.46 -4.68
N GLY A 790 20.36 8.23 -4.01
CA GLY A 790 20.23 9.68 -4.17
C GLY A 790 21.51 10.45 -3.81
N ILE A 791 22.14 10.12 -2.68
CA ILE A 791 23.42 10.74 -2.28
C ILE A 791 24.52 10.39 -3.29
N ALA A 792 24.52 9.15 -3.79
CA ALA A 792 25.53 8.63 -4.69
C ALA A 792 25.46 9.12 -6.15
N GLN A 793 24.40 9.86 -6.53
CA GLN A 793 24.22 10.38 -7.90
C GLN A 793 25.40 11.26 -8.36
N ARG A 794 25.88 11.03 -9.58
CA ARG A 794 27.06 11.71 -10.16
C ARG A 794 26.75 12.43 -11.47
N PRO A 795 26.93 13.76 -11.58
CA PRO A 795 26.95 14.41 -12.89
C PRO A 795 28.15 13.89 -13.70
N ALA A 796 28.00 13.75 -15.03
CA ALA A 796 29.13 13.44 -15.91
C ALA A 796 30.20 14.54 -15.73
N ARG A 797 31.48 14.16 -15.52
CA ARG A 797 32.58 15.13 -15.54
C ARG A 797 32.54 15.82 -16.93
N PRO A 798 32.63 17.16 -17.01
CA PRO A 798 32.85 17.81 -18.29
C PRO A 798 34.13 17.22 -18.89
N ALA A 799 34.05 16.80 -20.15
CA ALA A 799 35.16 16.24 -20.90
C ALA A 799 36.25 17.31 -21.13
#